data_AF-A0A509AZ02-F1
#
_entry.id   AF-A0A509AZ02-F1
#
_cell.length_a   1.000
_cell.length_b   1.000
_cell.length_c   1.000
_cell.angle_alpha   90.00
_cell.angle_beta   90.00
_cell.angle_gamma   90.00
#
_symmetry.space_group_name_H-M   'P 1'
#
loop_
_entity.id
_entity.type
_entity.pdbx_description
1 polymer ?
#
loop_
_entity_poly.entity_id
_entity_poly.type
_entity_poly.pdbx_seq_one_letter_code
_entity_poly.pdbx_strand_id
1 'polypeptide(L)'
;MSDDMSMGSPSSAGEQGVLRSMQEVAMSSQEASKMLRTYNIAWWGNNYYDVNELGHISVCPDPDVPEARVDLAKLVKAREAQGQRLPALFCFPQILQHRLRSINAAFKRARESYGYNGDYFLVYPIKVNQHRRVIESLIHSGEPLGLEAGSKAELMAVLAHAGMTRSVIVCNGYKDREYIRLALIGEKMGHKVYLVIEKMSEIAIVLEEAERLNVVPRLGVRARLASQGSGKWQSSGGEKSKFGLAATQVLQLVETLRDAGRLDSLQLLHFHLGSQMANIRDIATGVRESARFYVELHKLGVNIQCFDVGGGLGVDYEGTRSQSDCSVNYGLNEYANNIIWAIGDACEEHGLPHPTVITESGRAVTAHHTVLVSNIIGVERNEYTDPTAPAEDAPRALQNLWETWQEMHKPGTRRSLREWLHDSQMDLHDIHIGYSSGAFSLQERAWAEQLYLSMCHEVQKQLDPQNRAHRPIIDELQERMADKMYVNFSLFQSMPDAWGIDQLFPVLPLEGLDQVPERRAVLLDITCDSDGAIDHYIDGDGIATTMPMPEYDPENPPMLGFFMVGAYQEILGNMHNLFGDTEAVDVFVFPDGSVEVELSDEGDTVADMLQYVQLDPKTLLTHFRDQVKQTDLDDALQQQFLEEFEAGLYGYTYLEDE
;
A
#
# COMPACT_ATOMS: atom_id res chain seq x y z
N MET A 1 67.32 -24.17 4.77
CA MET A 1 67.94 -23.57 5.96
C MET A 1 69.02 -22.65 5.45
N SER A 2 68.94 -21.33 5.50
CA SER A 2 68.02 -20.42 6.19
C SER A 2 68.26 -19.06 5.53
N ASP A 3 67.22 -18.47 4.96
CA ASP A 3 67.21 -17.08 4.52
C ASP A 3 66.98 -16.18 5.73
N ASP A 4 67.80 -15.15 5.88
CA ASP A 4 67.65 -14.17 6.95
C ASP A 4 67.92 -12.75 6.44
N MET A 5 66.92 -11.90 6.70
CA MET A 5 66.93 -10.45 6.90
C MET A 5 67.23 -9.42 5.79
N SER A 6 66.14 -8.71 5.47
CA SER A 6 65.96 -7.25 5.59
C SER A 6 66.23 -6.32 4.40
N MET A 7 65.19 -5.53 4.09
CA MET A 7 65.09 -4.13 3.61
C MET A 7 63.86 -4.09 2.67
N GLY A 8 62.72 -3.51 3.05
CA GLY A 8 62.49 -2.09 3.26
C GLY A 8 61.53 -1.60 2.17
N SER A 9 60.34 -1.11 2.52
CA SER A 9 59.44 -0.45 1.58
C SER A 9 58.73 0.74 2.25
N PRO A 10 58.82 1.95 1.66
CA PRO A 10 58.11 3.13 2.14
C PRO A 10 56.70 3.21 1.55
N SER A 11 55.82 3.82 2.33
CA SER A 11 54.44 4.20 2.02
C SER A 11 54.31 5.07 0.77
N SER A 12 53.33 4.76 -0.08
CA SER A 12 52.70 5.74 -0.96
C SER A 12 51.20 5.76 -0.71
N ALA A 13 50.74 6.87 -0.14
CA ALA A 13 49.33 7.24 -0.08
C ALA A 13 48.77 7.39 -1.51
N GLY A 14 47.58 6.85 -1.72
CA GLY A 14 46.71 7.13 -2.85
C GLY A 14 45.30 7.26 -2.31
N GLU A 15 44.85 8.50 -2.14
CA GLU A 15 43.47 8.85 -1.83
C GLU A 15 42.56 8.44 -3.01
N GLN A 16 41.62 7.55 -2.74
CA GLN A 16 40.39 7.40 -3.50
C GLN A 16 39.24 7.51 -2.49
N GLY A 17 38.64 8.70 -2.41
CA GLY A 17 37.42 8.92 -1.66
C GLY A 17 36.26 8.25 -2.39
N VAL A 18 35.86 7.08 -1.89
CA VAL A 18 34.57 6.45 -2.21
C VAL A 18 33.53 7.11 -1.31
N LEU A 19 32.57 7.82 -1.90
CA LEU A 19 31.36 8.24 -1.19
C LEU A 19 30.56 6.98 -0.86
N ARG A 20 30.53 6.63 0.43
CA ARG A 20 29.81 5.47 0.97
C ARG A 20 28.35 5.84 1.18
N SER A 21 27.43 4.93 0.85
CA SER A 21 26.04 5.02 1.32
C SER A 21 26.00 4.89 2.85
N MET A 22 24.97 5.49 3.49
CA MET A 22 24.73 5.33 4.92
C MET A 22 24.56 3.85 5.35
N GLN A 23 24.35 2.90 4.43
CA GLN A 23 24.33 1.47 4.74
C GLN A 23 25.65 0.94 5.33
N GLU A 24 26.82 1.43 4.91
CA GLU A 24 28.11 1.00 5.50
C GLU A 24 28.42 1.74 6.82
N VAL A 25 27.81 2.91 7.04
CA VAL A 25 27.99 3.71 8.26
C VAL A 25 27.01 3.28 9.36
N ALA A 26 25.76 2.99 9.02
CA ALA A 26 24.66 2.67 9.94
C ALA A 26 24.82 1.33 10.66
N MET A 27 25.56 0.37 10.09
CA MET A 27 25.91 -0.87 10.81
C MET A 27 27.04 -0.66 11.83
N SER A 28 27.69 0.52 11.85
CA SER A 28 28.85 0.82 12.71
C SER A 28 28.68 2.03 13.64
N SER A 29 27.69 2.91 13.43
CA SER A 29 27.38 4.01 14.34
C SER A 29 26.11 3.71 15.16
N GLN A 30 26.19 3.81 16.49
CA GLN A 30 25.05 3.66 17.39
C GLN A 30 23.98 4.76 17.25
N GLU A 31 24.22 5.78 16.40
CA GLU A 31 23.42 7.00 16.28
C GLU A 31 22.80 7.22 14.90
N ALA A 32 23.01 6.34 13.90
CA ALA A 32 22.21 6.39 12.68
C ALA A 32 20.72 6.25 13.06
N SER A 33 19.97 7.32 12.83
CA SER A 33 18.85 7.79 13.65
C SER A 33 17.87 6.72 14.12
N LYS A 34 17.53 6.77 15.41
CA LYS A 34 16.51 5.94 16.06
C LYS A 34 15.19 5.96 15.28
N MET A 35 14.85 7.07 14.62
CA MET A 35 13.64 7.22 13.80
C MET A 35 13.66 6.40 12.51
N LEU A 36 14.83 6.26 11.86
CA LEU A 36 15.00 5.40 10.69
C LEU A 36 14.70 3.94 11.01
N ARG A 37 15.14 3.52 12.20
CA ARG A 37 14.84 2.19 12.72
C ARG A 37 13.38 2.06 13.15
N THR A 38 12.76 3.13 13.64
CA THR A 38 11.35 3.14 14.01
C THR A 38 10.43 2.94 12.82
N TYR A 39 10.69 3.58 11.68
CA TYR A 39 9.80 3.40 10.51
C TYR A 39 10.07 2.14 9.69
N ASN A 40 11.10 1.35 10.00
CA ASN A 40 11.49 0.17 9.21
C ASN A 40 11.69 0.43 7.71
N ILE A 41 12.07 1.64 7.30
CA ILE A 41 12.21 2.02 5.88
C ILE A 41 13.14 1.05 5.14
N ALA A 42 14.23 0.62 5.77
CA ALA A 42 15.17 -0.34 5.20
C ALA A 42 14.56 -1.72 4.90
N TRP A 43 13.49 -2.11 5.60
CA TRP A 43 12.86 -3.43 5.46
C TRP A 43 11.76 -3.43 4.39
N TRP A 44 10.79 -2.50 4.48
CA TRP A 44 9.70 -2.42 3.50
C TRP A 44 10.11 -1.63 2.24
N GLY A 45 11.08 -0.71 2.34
CA GLY A 45 11.50 0.15 1.24
C GLY A 45 12.23 -0.57 0.11
N ASN A 46 12.71 -1.81 0.33
CA ASN A 46 13.33 -2.68 -0.68
C ASN A 46 14.43 -2.00 -1.53
N ASN A 47 15.21 -1.11 -0.91
CA ASN A 47 16.21 -0.22 -1.55
C ASN A 47 15.66 0.81 -2.55
N TYR A 48 14.35 0.86 -2.76
CA TYR A 48 13.71 1.93 -3.53
C TYR A 48 13.59 3.20 -2.72
N TYR A 49 13.23 3.07 -1.44
CA TYR A 49 13.05 4.19 -0.52
C TYR A 49 14.09 4.10 0.58
N ASP A 50 14.76 5.21 0.85
CA ASP A 50 15.82 5.30 1.85
C ASP A 50 16.02 6.75 2.28
N VAL A 51 16.53 6.98 3.48
CA VAL A 51 16.77 8.34 3.97
C VAL A 51 18.18 8.78 3.61
N ASN A 52 18.30 9.96 3.01
CA ASN A 52 19.58 10.52 2.59
C ASN A 52 20.31 11.19 3.77
N GLU A 53 21.54 11.65 3.52
CA GLU A 53 22.39 12.29 4.54
C GLU A 53 21.82 13.61 5.11
N LEU A 54 20.77 14.16 4.49
CA LEU A 54 20.07 15.37 4.93
C LEU A 54 18.83 15.07 5.79
N GLY A 55 18.55 13.80 6.08
CA GLY A 55 17.33 13.40 6.81
C GLY A 55 16.07 13.46 5.96
N HIS A 56 16.17 13.60 4.64
CA HIS A 56 15.03 13.56 3.73
C HIS A 56 14.85 12.17 3.14
N ILE A 57 13.60 11.79 2.88
CA ILE A 57 13.33 10.57 2.13
C ILE A 57 13.77 10.73 0.67
N SER A 58 14.48 9.72 0.18
CA SER A 58 14.99 9.64 -1.19
C SER A 58 14.46 8.40 -1.89
N VAL A 59 14.32 8.50 -3.22
CA VAL A 59 13.85 7.41 -4.07
C VAL A 59 14.96 7.01 -5.04
N CYS A 60 15.30 5.72 -5.04
CA CYS A 60 16.13 5.05 -6.03
C CYS A 60 15.24 4.13 -6.87
N PRO A 61 14.65 4.62 -7.96
CA PRO A 61 13.62 3.85 -8.66
C PRO A 61 14.18 2.61 -9.40
N ASP A 62 15.49 2.56 -9.67
CA ASP A 62 16.21 1.37 -10.13
C ASP A 62 17.45 1.07 -9.25
N PRO A 63 17.34 0.16 -8.27
CA PRO A 63 18.44 -0.23 -7.38
C PRO A 63 19.67 -0.85 -8.07
N ASP A 64 19.58 -1.23 -9.35
CA ASP A 64 20.76 -1.67 -10.11
C ASP A 64 21.74 -0.51 -10.39
N VAL A 65 21.27 0.74 -10.30
CA VAL A 65 22.07 1.97 -10.42
C VAL A 65 21.90 2.79 -9.14
N PRO A 66 22.55 2.41 -8.04
CA PRO A 66 22.28 2.97 -6.71
C PRO A 66 22.60 4.46 -6.60
N GLU A 67 23.38 5.02 -7.53
CA GLU A 67 23.68 6.45 -7.62
C GLU A 67 22.51 7.27 -8.20
N ALA A 68 21.59 6.64 -8.95
CA ALA A 68 20.42 7.28 -9.53
C ALA A 68 19.33 7.44 -8.46
N ARG A 69 19.51 8.46 -7.59
CA ARG A 69 18.60 8.79 -6.49
C ARG A 69 18.06 10.20 -6.62
N VAL A 70 16.80 10.40 -6.23
CA VAL A 70 16.16 11.70 -6.12
C VAL A 70 15.71 11.96 -4.68
N ASP A 71 15.91 13.18 -4.19
CA ASP A 71 15.39 13.66 -2.91
C ASP A 71 13.90 14.01 -3.10
N LEU A 72 13.00 13.21 -2.51
CA LEU A 72 11.56 13.35 -2.75
C LEU A 72 11.02 14.64 -2.15
N ALA A 73 11.49 15.03 -0.96
CA ALA A 73 11.10 16.29 -0.32
C ALA A 73 11.45 17.49 -1.20
N LYS A 74 12.66 17.52 -1.77
CA LYS A 74 13.07 18.58 -2.71
C LYS A 74 12.28 18.54 -4.01
N LEU A 75 11.99 17.35 -4.53
CA LEU A 75 11.20 17.19 -5.74
C LEU A 75 9.80 17.79 -5.56
N VAL A 76 9.12 17.44 -4.47
CA VAL A 76 7.76 17.93 -4.19
C VAL A 76 7.79 19.45 -4.00
N LYS A 77 8.69 20.00 -3.18
CA LYS A 77 8.82 21.46 -2.99
C LYS A 77 9.11 22.20 -4.31
N ALA A 78 9.94 21.64 -5.18
CA ALA A 78 10.25 22.23 -6.48
C ALA A 78 9.06 22.20 -7.45
N ARG A 79 8.20 21.18 -7.34
CA ARG A 79 6.99 21.04 -8.14
C ARG A 79 5.85 21.92 -7.65
N GLU A 80 5.63 21.96 -6.35
CA GLU A 80 4.67 22.86 -5.71
C GLU A 80 4.97 24.33 -6.07
N ALA A 81 6.25 24.74 -6.00
CA ALA A 81 6.69 26.07 -6.43
C ALA A 81 6.48 26.33 -7.94
N GLN A 82 6.24 25.29 -8.75
CA GLN A 82 5.90 25.38 -10.17
C GLN A 82 4.40 25.25 -10.44
N GLY A 83 3.57 25.20 -9.39
CA GLY A 83 2.11 25.15 -9.47
C GLY A 83 1.51 23.74 -9.47
N GLN A 84 2.29 22.70 -9.15
CA GLN A 84 1.74 21.37 -8.92
C GLN A 84 0.83 21.37 -7.69
N ARG A 85 -0.35 20.78 -7.82
CA ARG A 85 -1.35 20.72 -6.74
C ARG A 85 -1.08 19.53 -5.82
N LEU A 86 -1.40 19.69 -4.53
CA LEU A 86 -1.47 18.60 -3.56
C LEU A 86 -2.92 18.39 -3.14
N PRO A 87 -3.34 17.16 -2.82
CA PRO A 87 -2.56 15.91 -2.82
C PRO A 87 -2.20 15.44 -4.24
N ALA A 88 -1.07 14.74 -4.38
CA ALA A 88 -0.62 14.16 -5.64
C ALA A 88 0.03 12.77 -5.49
N LEU A 89 -0.13 11.93 -6.51
CA LEU A 89 0.50 10.61 -6.63
C LEU A 89 1.80 10.71 -7.44
N PHE A 90 2.92 10.43 -6.77
CA PHE A 90 4.23 10.32 -7.41
C PHE A 90 4.48 8.86 -7.78
N CYS A 91 4.42 8.57 -9.07
CA CYS A 91 4.59 7.24 -9.63
C CYS A 91 5.99 7.08 -10.21
N PHE A 92 6.63 5.94 -9.99
CA PHE A 92 7.97 5.61 -10.45
C PHE A 92 7.94 4.37 -11.34
N PRO A 93 7.63 4.50 -12.64
CA PRO A 93 7.54 3.39 -13.60
C PRO A 93 8.75 2.44 -13.61
N GLN A 94 9.96 2.96 -13.37
CA GLN A 94 11.19 2.15 -13.30
C GLN A 94 11.16 1.12 -12.15
N ILE A 95 10.44 1.41 -11.04
CA ILE A 95 10.24 0.46 -9.94
C ILE A 95 9.47 -0.76 -10.43
N LEU A 96 8.43 -0.58 -11.26
CA LEU A 96 7.66 -1.69 -11.84
C LEU A 96 8.56 -2.62 -12.65
N GLN A 97 9.43 -2.04 -13.48
CA GLN A 97 10.38 -2.78 -14.31
C GLN A 97 11.39 -3.55 -13.44
N HIS A 98 11.99 -2.90 -12.44
CA HIS A 98 12.91 -3.57 -11.52
C HIS A 98 12.21 -4.68 -10.70
N ARG A 99 10.96 -4.47 -10.25
CA ARG A 99 10.18 -5.50 -9.53
C ARG A 99 9.95 -6.74 -10.40
N LEU A 100 9.56 -6.54 -11.66
CA LEU A 100 9.38 -7.64 -12.61
C LEU A 100 10.70 -8.40 -12.84
N ARG A 101 11.80 -7.68 -13.12
CA ARG A 101 13.15 -8.26 -13.25
C ARG A 101 13.55 -9.05 -12.00
N SER A 102 13.31 -8.51 -10.81
CA SER A 102 13.63 -9.14 -9.52
C SER A 102 12.90 -10.47 -9.31
N ILE A 103 11.60 -10.51 -9.64
CA ILE A 103 10.79 -11.73 -9.52
C ILE A 103 11.26 -12.79 -10.53
N ASN A 104 11.46 -12.41 -11.79
CA ASN A 104 12.02 -13.31 -12.81
C ASN A 104 13.40 -13.83 -12.42
N ALA A 105 14.28 -12.99 -11.87
CA ALA A 105 15.59 -13.39 -11.39
C ALA A 105 15.52 -14.38 -10.22
N ALA A 106 14.59 -14.21 -9.29
CA ALA A 106 14.39 -15.14 -8.18
C ALA A 106 13.95 -16.54 -8.66
N PHE A 107 13.00 -16.60 -9.58
CA PHE A 107 12.57 -17.86 -10.19
C PHE A 107 13.64 -18.49 -11.08
N LYS A 108 14.41 -17.68 -11.82
CA LYS A 108 15.58 -18.17 -12.57
C LYS A 108 16.60 -18.82 -11.64
N ARG A 109 16.94 -18.16 -10.52
CA ARG A 109 17.86 -18.71 -9.51
C ARG A 109 17.33 -20.01 -8.90
N ALA A 110 16.05 -20.07 -8.56
CA ALA A 110 15.40 -21.28 -8.03
C ALA A 110 15.44 -22.43 -9.04
N ARG A 111 15.14 -22.16 -10.32
CA ARG A 111 15.21 -23.13 -11.43
C ARG A 111 16.62 -23.67 -11.62
N GLU A 112 17.62 -22.79 -11.73
CA GLU A 112 19.02 -23.17 -11.90
C GLU A 112 19.52 -23.99 -10.70
N SER A 113 19.15 -23.59 -9.48
CA SER A 113 19.56 -24.28 -8.25
C SER A 113 18.94 -25.68 -8.13
N TYR A 114 17.71 -25.89 -8.60
CA TYR A 114 17.06 -27.20 -8.58
C TYR A 114 17.49 -28.08 -9.77
N GLY A 115 17.81 -27.49 -10.91
CA GLY A 115 17.92 -28.20 -12.20
C GLY A 115 16.57 -28.30 -12.93
N TYR A 116 15.69 -27.32 -12.73
CA TYR A 116 14.35 -27.30 -13.32
C TYR A 116 14.42 -26.90 -14.79
N ASN A 117 13.86 -27.75 -15.66
CA ASN A 117 13.96 -27.62 -17.12
C ASN A 117 12.80 -26.84 -17.75
N GLY A 118 11.74 -26.58 -17.00
CA GLY A 118 10.61 -25.77 -17.45
C GLY A 118 10.91 -24.27 -17.38
N ASP A 119 10.23 -23.50 -18.23
CA ASP A 119 10.34 -22.04 -18.22
C ASP A 119 9.59 -21.40 -17.05
N TYR A 120 9.81 -20.10 -16.87
CA TYR A 120 9.07 -19.26 -15.94
C TYR A 120 8.81 -17.91 -16.59
N PHE A 121 7.61 -17.39 -16.41
CA PHE A 121 7.30 -15.99 -16.67
C PHE A 121 6.16 -15.53 -15.77
N LEU A 122 6.14 -14.24 -15.46
CA LEU A 122 5.05 -13.62 -14.72
C LEU A 122 3.86 -13.38 -15.66
N VAL A 123 2.63 -13.54 -15.16
CA VAL A 123 1.43 -12.99 -15.78
C VAL A 123 0.89 -11.88 -14.87
N TYR A 124 0.78 -10.65 -15.34
CA TYR A 124 0.28 -9.55 -14.52
C TYR A 124 -1.26 -9.50 -14.53
N PRO A 125 -1.94 -9.73 -13.39
CA PRO A 125 -3.39 -9.59 -13.30
C PRO A 125 -3.78 -8.13 -13.22
N ILE A 126 -4.42 -7.60 -14.27
CA ILE A 126 -4.69 -6.16 -14.37
C ILE A 126 -5.68 -5.67 -13.33
N LYS A 127 -6.44 -6.57 -12.68
CA LYS A 127 -7.33 -6.26 -11.56
C LYS A 127 -6.67 -5.51 -10.40
N VAL A 128 -5.34 -5.63 -10.28
CA VAL A 128 -4.56 -4.98 -9.22
C VAL A 128 -4.35 -3.50 -9.52
N ASN A 129 -4.09 -3.16 -10.78
CA ASN A 129 -3.98 -1.79 -11.26
C ASN A 129 -4.10 -1.78 -12.80
N GLN A 130 -5.23 -1.28 -13.30
CA GLN A 130 -5.55 -1.23 -14.73
C GLN A 130 -4.98 0.01 -15.41
N HIS A 131 -4.33 0.91 -14.65
CA HIS A 131 -3.85 2.17 -15.18
C HIS A 131 -2.85 1.95 -16.31
N ARG A 132 -3.00 2.75 -17.37
CA ARG A 132 -2.19 2.63 -18.60
C ARG A 132 -0.70 2.64 -18.30
N ARG A 133 -0.25 3.54 -17.41
CA ARG A 133 1.16 3.64 -16.98
C ARG A 133 1.71 2.30 -16.53
N VAL A 134 0.93 1.55 -15.74
CA VAL A 134 1.37 0.30 -15.12
C VAL A 134 1.50 -0.78 -16.19
N ILE A 135 0.45 -0.94 -17.01
CA ILE A 135 0.42 -1.96 -18.06
C ILE A 135 1.54 -1.70 -19.08
N GLU A 136 1.69 -0.47 -19.57
CA GLU A 136 2.73 -0.11 -20.54
C GLU A 136 4.13 -0.27 -19.96
N SER A 137 4.38 0.14 -18.72
CA SER A 137 5.69 -0.01 -18.08
C SER A 137 6.12 -1.47 -17.94
N LEU A 138 5.17 -2.36 -17.62
CA LEU A 138 5.44 -3.79 -17.49
C LEU A 138 5.68 -4.44 -18.85
N ILE A 139 4.88 -4.11 -19.88
CA ILE A 139 5.06 -4.59 -21.25
C ILE A 139 6.42 -4.16 -21.83
N HIS A 140 6.84 -2.92 -21.56
CA HIS A 140 8.08 -2.36 -22.09
C HIS A 140 9.35 -2.70 -21.27
N SER A 141 9.23 -3.50 -20.20
CA SER A 141 10.36 -3.87 -19.32
C SER A 141 11.45 -4.75 -19.97
N GLY A 142 11.15 -5.39 -21.11
CA GLY A 142 12.04 -6.34 -21.78
C GLY A 142 12.04 -7.76 -21.21
N GLU A 143 11.37 -7.97 -20.07
CA GLU A 143 11.17 -9.28 -19.45
C GLU A 143 9.96 -10.01 -20.07
N PRO A 144 9.97 -11.37 -20.15
CA PRO A 144 8.80 -12.11 -20.58
C PRO A 144 7.65 -11.93 -19.58
N LEU A 145 6.51 -11.49 -20.10
CA LEU A 145 5.32 -11.15 -19.33
C LEU A 145 4.06 -11.56 -20.10
N GLY A 146 3.06 -12.09 -19.38
CA GLY A 146 1.68 -12.17 -19.85
C GLY A 146 0.75 -11.23 -19.10
N LEU A 147 -0.51 -11.13 -19.53
CA LEU A 147 -1.56 -10.36 -18.85
C LEU A 147 -2.72 -11.28 -18.46
N GLU A 148 -3.30 -11.05 -17.28
CA GLU A 148 -4.51 -11.74 -16.84
C GLU A 148 -5.70 -10.77 -16.77
N ALA A 149 -6.85 -11.26 -17.22
CA ALA A 149 -8.12 -10.57 -17.15
C ALA A 149 -9.11 -11.41 -16.33
N GLY A 150 -9.69 -10.79 -15.29
CA GLY A 150 -10.73 -11.37 -14.45
C GLY A 150 -12.16 -11.00 -14.89
N SER A 151 -12.32 -10.18 -15.93
CA SER A 151 -13.63 -9.79 -16.46
C SER A 151 -13.62 -9.47 -17.96
N LYS A 152 -14.80 -9.34 -18.56
CA LYS A 152 -14.96 -8.94 -19.97
C LYS A 152 -14.32 -7.57 -20.25
N ALA A 153 -14.56 -6.59 -19.38
CA ALA A 153 -14.01 -5.24 -19.55
C ALA A 153 -12.48 -5.25 -19.48
N GLU A 154 -11.94 -6.01 -18.53
CA GLU A 154 -10.49 -6.23 -18.41
C GLU A 154 -9.91 -6.92 -19.65
N LEU A 155 -10.58 -7.95 -20.20
CA LEU A 155 -10.11 -8.59 -21.44
C LEU A 155 -10.04 -7.59 -22.61
N MET A 156 -11.00 -6.66 -22.71
CA MET A 156 -10.96 -5.62 -23.74
C MET A 156 -9.74 -4.70 -23.55
N ALA A 157 -9.46 -4.27 -22.32
CA ALA A 157 -8.27 -3.47 -22.01
C ALA A 157 -6.97 -4.23 -22.32
N VAL A 158 -6.89 -5.50 -21.90
CA VAL A 158 -5.73 -6.37 -22.16
C VAL A 158 -5.49 -6.56 -23.65
N LEU A 159 -6.53 -6.82 -24.45
CA LEU A 159 -6.41 -6.96 -25.90
C LEU A 159 -5.98 -5.65 -26.57
N ALA A 160 -6.46 -4.50 -26.08
CA ALA A 160 -6.06 -3.20 -26.59
C ALA A 160 -4.57 -2.92 -26.32
N HIS A 161 -4.08 -3.19 -25.10
CA HIS A 161 -2.68 -2.96 -24.73
C HIS A 161 -1.71 -4.01 -25.28
N ALA A 162 -2.15 -5.27 -25.48
CA ALA A 162 -1.33 -6.28 -26.14
C ALA A 162 -0.99 -5.89 -27.60
N GLY A 163 -1.86 -5.12 -28.24
CA GLY A 163 -1.63 -4.55 -29.56
C GLY A 163 -1.29 -5.61 -30.62
N MET A 164 -0.24 -5.36 -31.40
CA MET A 164 0.24 -6.30 -32.43
C MET A 164 1.23 -7.34 -31.87
N THR A 165 1.63 -7.22 -30.61
CA THR A 165 2.58 -8.13 -29.98
C THR A 165 1.87 -9.41 -29.59
N ARG A 166 2.45 -10.56 -29.95
CA ARG A 166 1.89 -11.86 -29.61
C ARG A 166 2.08 -12.17 -28.11
N SER A 167 1.18 -11.65 -27.28
CA SER A 167 1.20 -11.82 -25.83
C SER A 167 0.49 -13.08 -25.35
N VAL A 168 0.89 -13.56 -24.16
CA VAL A 168 0.12 -14.55 -23.39
C VAL A 168 -0.97 -13.82 -22.62
N ILE A 169 -2.20 -14.30 -22.73
CA ILE A 169 -3.37 -13.77 -22.02
C ILE A 169 -4.02 -14.90 -21.25
N VAL A 170 -4.30 -14.70 -19.96
CA VAL A 170 -5.05 -15.66 -19.12
C VAL A 170 -6.41 -15.04 -18.80
N CYS A 171 -7.49 -15.78 -19.04
CA CYS A 171 -8.85 -15.31 -18.80
C CYS A 171 -9.48 -16.06 -17.62
N ASN A 172 -9.66 -15.38 -16.50
CA ASN A 172 -10.41 -15.83 -15.33
C ASN A 172 -11.73 -15.05 -15.19
N GLY A 173 -12.45 -15.29 -14.09
CA GLY A 173 -13.72 -14.69 -13.73
C GLY A 173 -14.95 -15.41 -14.27
N TYR A 174 -16.13 -14.82 -14.07
CA TYR A 174 -17.37 -15.37 -14.60
C TYR A 174 -17.48 -15.13 -16.11
N LYS A 175 -17.62 -16.20 -16.89
CA LYS A 175 -17.57 -16.12 -18.36
C LYS A 175 -18.94 -16.36 -18.98
N ASP A 176 -19.47 -15.35 -19.65
CA ASP A 176 -20.64 -15.46 -20.51
C ASP A 176 -20.24 -15.72 -21.98
N ARG A 177 -21.23 -15.81 -22.87
CA ARG A 177 -20.97 -16.05 -24.31
C ARG A 177 -20.16 -14.93 -24.95
N GLU A 178 -20.38 -13.68 -24.56
CA GLU A 178 -19.66 -12.55 -25.14
C GLU A 178 -18.18 -12.59 -24.75
N TYR A 179 -17.88 -12.81 -23.48
CA TYR A 179 -16.51 -12.97 -22.99
C TYR A 179 -15.81 -14.15 -23.68
N ILE A 180 -16.44 -15.33 -23.74
CA ILE A 180 -15.86 -16.51 -24.40
C ILE A 180 -15.54 -16.22 -25.87
N ARG A 181 -16.47 -15.59 -26.60
CA ARG A 181 -16.23 -15.23 -28.00
C ARG A 181 -15.08 -14.25 -28.15
N LEU A 182 -14.98 -13.24 -27.28
CA LEU A 182 -13.90 -12.25 -27.33
C LEU A 182 -12.53 -12.91 -27.10
N ALA A 183 -12.43 -13.83 -26.14
CA ALA A 183 -11.20 -14.58 -25.87
C ALA A 183 -10.79 -15.46 -27.07
N LEU A 184 -11.75 -16.16 -27.70
CA LEU A 184 -11.50 -16.97 -28.89
C LEU A 184 -11.11 -16.11 -30.11
N ILE A 185 -11.67 -14.92 -30.25
CA ILE A 185 -11.26 -13.93 -31.26
C ILE A 185 -9.80 -13.52 -31.01
N GLY A 186 -9.41 -13.27 -29.75
CA GLY A 186 -8.02 -12.99 -29.38
C GLY A 186 -7.04 -14.11 -29.76
N GLU A 187 -7.37 -15.38 -29.51
CA GLU A 187 -6.56 -16.52 -29.97
C GLU A 187 -6.49 -16.54 -31.51
N LYS A 188 -7.60 -16.27 -32.20
CA LYS A 188 -7.65 -16.23 -33.67
C LYS A 188 -6.84 -15.07 -34.27
N MET A 189 -6.73 -13.95 -33.56
CA MET A 189 -5.89 -12.80 -33.93
C MET A 189 -4.40 -13.09 -33.76
N GLY A 190 -4.05 -14.15 -33.03
CA GLY A 190 -2.68 -14.67 -32.92
C GLY A 190 -2.14 -14.70 -31.50
N HIS A 191 -2.79 -14.06 -30.53
CA HIS A 191 -2.39 -14.14 -29.11
C HIS A 191 -2.46 -15.59 -28.59
N LYS A 192 -1.79 -15.88 -27.47
CA LYS A 192 -1.93 -17.16 -26.77
C LYS A 192 -2.89 -16.95 -25.61
N VAL A 193 -4.18 -17.13 -25.85
CA VAL A 193 -5.27 -16.84 -24.90
C VAL A 193 -5.68 -18.14 -24.21
N TYR A 194 -5.33 -18.28 -22.94
CA TYR A 194 -5.77 -19.39 -22.09
C TYR A 194 -7.12 -19.03 -21.47
N LEU A 195 -8.16 -19.75 -21.89
CA LEU A 195 -9.47 -19.65 -21.26
C LEU A 195 -9.56 -20.62 -20.08
N VAL A 196 -9.45 -20.12 -18.85
CA VAL A 196 -9.46 -20.97 -17.64
C VAL A 196 -10.90 -21.36 -17.31
N ILE A 197 -11.18 -22.67 -17.35
CA ILE A 197 -12.46 -23.23 -16.94
C ILE A 197 -12.54 -23.18 -15.42
N GLU A 198 -13.45 -22.36 -14.92
CA GLU A 198 -13.67 -22.13 -13.48
C GLU A 198 -15.04 -22.62 -13.01
N LYS A 199 -15.94 -22.90 -13.96
CA LYS A 199 -17.23 -23.53 -13.72
C LYS A 199 -17.53 -24.57 -14.79
N MET A 200 -18.03 -25.73 -14.38
CA MET A 200 -18.30 -26.85 -15.30
C MET A 200 -19.31 -26.51 -16.41
N SER A 201 -20.18 -25.52 -16.24
CA SER A 201 -21.10 -25.08 -17.30
C SER A 201 -20.42 -24.33 -18.45
N GLU A 202 -19.20 -23.81 -18.24
CA GLU A 202 -18.49 -23.00 -19.23
C GLU A 202 -18.02 -23.85 -20.41
N ILE A 203 -17.53 -25.07 -20.18
CA ILE A 203 -16.93 -25.89 -21.26
C ILE A 203 -17.89 -26.14 -22.41
N ALA A 204 -19.19 -26.32 -22.14
CA ALA A 204 -20.19 -26.52 -23.18
C ALA A 204 -20.28 -25.29 -24.11
N ILE A 205 -20.28 -24.09 -23.54
CA ILE A 205 -20.33 -22.84 -24.29
C ILE A 205 -19.03 -22.64 -25.09
N VAL A 206 -17.89 -22.93 -24.46
CA VAL A 206 -16.57 -22.78 -25.10
C VAL A 206 -16.44 -23.67 -26.32
N LEU A 207 -16.82 -24.95 -26.21
CA LEU A 207 -16.80 -25.87 -27.35
C LEU A 207 -17.74 -25.42 -28.46
N GLU A 208 -18.96 -24.99 -28.13
CA GLU A 208 -19.93 -24.51 -29.11
C GLU A 208 -19.42 -23.26 -29.86
N GLU A 209 -18.94 -22.24 -29.15
CA GLU A 209 -18.47 -21.00 -29.76
C GLU A 209 -17.14 -21.17 -30.49
N ALA A 210 -16.28 -22.10 -30.05
CA ALA A 210 -15.05 -22.47 -30.74
C ALA A 210 -15.33 -23.08 -32.13
N GLU A 211 -16.32 -23.98 -32.23
CA GLU A 211 -16.78 -24.51 -33.52
C GLU A 211 -17.36 -23.40 -34.40
N ARG A 212 -18.22 -22.54 -33.83
CA ARG A 212 -18.86 -21.43 -34.57
C ARG A 212 -17.84 -20.45 -35.13
N LEU A 213 -16.78 -20.15 -34.38
CA LEU A 213 -15.71 -19.25 -34.80
C LEU A 213 -14.61 -19.96 -35.60
N ASN A 214 -14.65 -21.29 -35.70
CA ASN A 214 -13.61 -22.15 -36.27
C ASN A 214 -12.24 -21.81 -35.68
N VAL A 215 -12.13 -21.92 -34.35
CA VAL A 215 -10.91 -21.69 -33.56
C VAL A 215 -10.65 -22.94 -32.73
N VAL A 216 -9.40 -23.39 -32.66
CA VAL A 216 -9.01 -24.42 -31.69
C VAL A 216 -8.82 -23.73 -30.34
N PRO A 217 -9.66 -24.01 -29.33
CA PRO A 217 -9.56 -23.29 -28.08
C PRO A 217 -8.33 -23.75 -27.30
N ARG A 218 -7.68 -22.81 -26.60
CA ARG A 218 -6.62 -23.07 -25.63
C ARG A 218 -7.22 -22.89 -24.23
N LEU A 219 -7.20 -23.96 -23.45
CA LEU A 219 -7.93 -24.06 -22.19
C LEU A 219 -6.99 -24.22 -21.01
N GLY A 220 -7.38 -23.61 -19.90
CA GLY A 220 -6.89 -23.95 -18.58
C GLY A 220 -8.00 -24.56 -17.73
N VAL A 221 -7.64 -25.15 -16.59
CA VAL A 221 -8.60 -25.55 -15.56
C VAL A 221 -8.17 -25.01 -14.22
N ARG A 222 -9.10 -24.37 -13.50
CA ARG A 222 -8.88 -24.00 -12.10
C ARG A 222 -9.35 -25.13 -11.20
N ALA A 223 -8.42 -25.79 -10.51
CA ALA A 223 -8.77 -26.83 -9.54
C ALA A 223 -9.08 -26.22 -8.16
N ARG A 224 -10.11 -26.74 -7.48
CA ARG A 224 -10.32 -26.46 -6.05
C ARG A 224 -9.36 -27.31 -5.23
N LEU A 225 -8.76 -26.68 -4.23
CA LEU A 225 -7.86 -27.33 -3.28
C LEU A 225 -8.60 -27.60 -1.96
N ALA A 226 -8.27 -28.72 -1.34
CA ALA A 226 -8.67 -29.00 0.03
C ALA A 226 -7.82 -28.21 1.04
N SER A 227 -6.57 -27.91 0.70
CA SER A 227 -5.73 -26.98 1.44
C SER A 227 -6.20 -25.53 1.26
N GLN A 228 -6.11 -24.74 2.34
CA GLN A 228 -6.57 -23.35 2.36
C GLN A 228 -5.50 -22.45 3.01
N GLY A 229 -5.40 -21.21 2.53
CA GLY A 229 -4.62 -20.16 3.18
C GLY A 229 -5.33 -19.59 4.41
N SER A 230 -4.56 -18.95 5.29
CA SER A 230 -5.05 -18.17 6.42
C SER A 230 -5.10 -16.65 6.10
N GLY A 231 -5.84 -15.86 6.88
CA GLY A 231 -5.87 -14.39 6.79
C GLY A 231 -7.13 -13.78 6.12
N LYS A 232 -7.11 -12.45 5.94
CA LYS A 232 -8.23 -11.62 5.44
C LYS A 232 -8.81 -12.09 4.09
N TRP A 233 -7.99 -12.76 3.26
CA TRP A 233 -8.36 -13.21 1.91
C TRP A 233 -8.72 -14.70 1.80
N GLN A 234 -8.88 -15.40 2.93
CA GLN A 234 -9.11 -16.85 3.00
C GLN A 234 -10.29 -17.35 2.12
N SER A 235 -11.34 -16.54 1.94
CA SER A 235 -12.53 -16.90 1.15
C SER A 235 -12.27 -17.02 -0.36
N SER A 236 -11.14 -16.50 -0.84
CA SER A 236 -10.73 -16.56 -2.25
C SER A 236 -10.17 -17.93 -2.66
N GLY A 237 -9.67 -18.71 -1.68
CA GLY A 237 -9.09 -20.04 -1.88
C GLY A 237 -9.86 -21.18 -1.20
N GLY A 238 -9.44 -22.42 -1.46
CA GLY A 238 -9.96 -23.63 -0.84
C GLY A 238 -11.37 -24.06 -1.30
N GLU A 239 -11.96 -25.03 -0.60
CA GLU A 239 -13.25 -25.65 -0.95
C GLU A 239 -14.43 -24.66 -1.03
N LYS A 240 -14.40 -23.59 -0.23
CA LYS A 240 -15.46 -22.55 -0.21
C LYS A 240 -15.28 -21.45 -1.26
N SER A 241 -14.26 -21.53 -2.11
CA SER A 241 -13.99 -20.50 -3.12
C SER A 241 -15.17 -20.30 -4.06
N LYS A 242 -15.35 -19.07 -4.58
CA LYS A 242 -16.39 -18.77 -5.58
C LYS A 242 -16.15 -19.50 -6.91
N PHE A 243 -14.88 -19.81 -7.23
CA PHE A 243 -14.45 -20.33 -8.52
C PHE A 243 -13.64 -21.62 -8.36
N GLY A 244 -13.52 -22.36 -9.46
CA GLY A 244 -12.77 -23.61 -9.54
C GLY A 244 -13.65 -24.85 -9.54
N LEU A 245 -13.10 -25.93 -10.09
CA LEU A 245 -13.76 -27.21 -10.24
C LEU A 245 -13.37 -28.13 -9.08
N ALA A 246 -14.38 -28.79 -8.50
CA ALA A 246 -14.14 -29.91 -7.59
C ALA A 246 -13.46 -31.06 -8.36
N ALA A 247 -12.77 -31.97 -7.64
CA ALA A 247 -12.07 -33.09 -8.25
C ALA A 247 -12.95 -33.93 -9.21
N THR A 248 -14.22 -34.15 -8.85
CA THR A 248 -15.19 -34.84 -9.71
C THR A 248 -15.49 -34.10 -11.01
N GLN A 249 -15.56 -32.76 -10.96
CA GLN A 249 -15.78 -31.93 -12.13
C GLN A 249 -14.54 -31.86 -13.02
N VAL A 250 -13.33 -31.89 -12.44
CA VAL A 250 -12.08 -32.00 -13.23
C VAL A 250 -12.08 -33.29 -14.05
N LEU A 251 -12.46 -34.43 -13.45
CA LEU A 251 -12.59 -35.69 -14.18
C LEU A 251 -13.65 -35.60 -15.29
N GLN A 252 -14.81 -34.99 -15.01
CA GLN A 252 -15.85 -34.78 -16.02
C GLN A 252 -15.38 -33.88 -17.18
N LEU A 253 -14.59 -32.85 -16.91
CA LEU A 253 -13.98 -31.98 -17.92
C LEU A 253 -13.05 -32.78 -18.83
N VAL A 254 -12.20 -33.64 -18.27
CA VAL A 254 -11.31 -34.52 -19.04
C VAL A 254 -12.11 -35.46 -19.94
N GLU A 255 -13.14 -36.13 -19.43
CA GLU A 255 -13.96 -37.02 -20.26
C GLU A 255 -14.71 -36.25 -21.35
N THR A 256 -15.26 -35.07 -21.05
CA THR A 256 -15.93 -34.21 -22.05
C THR A 256 -15.00 -33.82 -23.19
N LEU A 257 -13.76 -33.45 -22.86
CA LEU A 257 -12.73 -33.11 -23.85
C LEU A 257 -12.25 -34.34 -24.62
N ARG A 258 -12.21 -35.52 -23.99
CA ARG A 258 -11.86 -36.78 -24.65
C ARG A 258 -12.92 -37.16 -25.68
N ASP A 259 -14.20 -37.09 -25.32
CA ASP A 259 -15.31 -37.37 -26.22
C ASP A 259 -15.35 -36.41 -27.41
N ALA A 260 -14.98 -35.14 -27.19
CA ALA A 260 -14.86 -34.14 -28.24
C ALA A 260 -13.55 -34.26 -29.06
N GLY A 261 -12.62 -35.15 -28.71
CA GLY A 261 -11.32 -35.27 -29.37
C GLY A 261 -10.42 -34.03 -29.18
N ARG A 262 -10.57 -33.32 -28.05
CA ARG A 262 -9.94 -32.03 -27.74
C ARG A 262 -9.14 -32.04 -26.43
N LEU A 263 -8.62 -33.19 -26.00
CA LEU A 263 -7.76 -33.25 -24.80
C LEU A 263 -6.54 -32.32 -24.90
N ASP A 264 -5.95 -32.20 -26.09
CA ASP A 264 -4.79 -31.33 -26.34
C ASP A 264 -5.08 -29.84 -26.18
N SER A 265 -6.36 -29.44 -26.13
CA SER A 265 -6.75 -28.05 -25.84
C SER A 265 -6.53 -27.68 -24.37
N LEU A 266 -6.59 -28.66 -23.44
CA LEU A 266 -6.37 -28.41 -22.02
C LEU A 266 -4.87 -28.45 -21.70
N GLN A 267 -4.29 -27.27 -21.50
CA GLN A 267 -2.83 -27.08 -21.46
C GLN A 267 -2.35 -26.35 -20.20
N LEU A 268 -3.25 -25.78 -19.40
CA LEU A 268 -2.90 -25.01 -18.21
C LEU A 268 -3.65 -25.53 -16.98
N LEU A 269 -2.92 -25.78 -15.89
CA LEU A 269 -3.50 -26.03 -14.58
C LEU A 269 -3.32 -24.76 -13.74
N HIS A 270 -4.42 -24.22 -13.23
CA HIS A 270 -4.45 -23.02 -12.41
C HIS A 270 -4.97 -23.34 -11.01
N PHE A 271 -4.45 -22.65 -10.01
CA PHE A 271 -5.06 -22.55 -8.69
C PHE A 271 -4.76 -21.17 -8.10
N HIS A 272 -5.54 -20.77 -7.10
CA HIS A 272 -5.33 -19.49 -6.44
C HIS A 272 -5.65 -19.61 -4.95
N LEU A 273 -4.66 -19.28 -4.12
CA LEU A 273 -4.77 -19.38 -2.66
C LEU A 273 -5.39 -18.14 -2.00
N GLY A 274 -5.36 -17.00 -2.70
CA GLY A 274 -5.77 -15.68 -2.19
C GLY A 274 -4.70 -14.62 -2.44
N SER A 275 -5.02 -13.36 -2.15
CA SER A 275 -4.05 -12.25 -2.10
C SER A 275 -3.33 -12.25 -0.75
N GLN A 276 -2.12 -11.69 -0.70
CA GLN A 276 -1.37 -11.41 0.54
C GLN A 276 -1.23 -12.66 1.44
N MET A 277 -0.62 -13.73 0.94
CA MET A 277 -0.35 -14.91 1.76
C MET A 277 0.76 -14.59 2.76
N ALA A 278 0.43 -14.43 4.05
CA ALA A 278 1.40 -14.09 5.10
C ALA A 278 2.36 -15.25 5.44
N ASN A 279 1.91 -16.50 5.27
CA ASN A 279 2.63 -17.70 5.71
C ASN A 279 3.13 -18.57 4.55
N ILE A 280 4.45 -18.78 4.45
CA ILE A 280 5.05 -19.63 3.42
C ILE A 280 4.56 -21.07 3.44
N ARG A 281 4.20 -21.61 4.61
CA ARG A 281 3.71 -23.00 4.73
C ARG A 281 2.39 -23.21 3.98
N ASP A 282 1.54 -22.20 3.94
CA ASP A 282 0.25 -22.27 3.26
C ASP A 282 0.46 -22.37 1.74
N ILE A 283 1.42 -21.59 1.21
CA ILE A 283 1.86 -21.64 -0.19
C ILE A 283 2.44 -23.01 -0.52
N ALA A 284 3.40 -23.49 0.28
CA ALA A 284 4.02 -24.80 0.08
C ALA A 284 3.00 -25.95 0.12
N THR A 285 1.96 -25.83 0.93
CA THR A 285 0.90 -26.85 1.01
C THR A 285 -0.01 -26.81 -0.22
N GLY A 286 -0.43 -25.62 -0.65
CA GLY A 286 -1.23 -25.44 -1.85
C GLY A 286 -0.54 -25.89 -3.14
N VAL A 287 0.76 -25.57 -3.29
CA VAL A 287 1.55 -26.00 -4.45
C VAL A 287 1.72 -27.52 -4.46
N ARG A 288 2.01 -28.15 -3.32
CA ARG A 288 2.16 -29.62 -3.25
C ARG A 288 0.88 -30.35 -3.64
N GLU A 289 -0.28 -29.89 -3.17
CA GLU A 289 -1.56 -30.45 -3.57
C GLU A 289 -1.81 -30.27 -5.08
N SER A 290 -1.57 -29.06 -5.60
CA SER A 290 -1.76 -28.76 -7.03
C SER A 290 -0.80 -29.52 -7.94
N ALA A 291 0.44 -29.75 -7.49
CA ALA A 291 1.40 -30.59 -8.20
C ALA A 291 0.89 -32.03 -8.34
N ARG A 292 0.13 -32.56 -7.35
CA ARG A 292 -0.55 -33.86 -7.50
C ARG A 292 -1.64 -33.81 -8.58
N PHE A 293 -2.42 -32.74 -8.68
CA PHE A 293 -3.37 -32.59 -9.79
C PHE A 293 -2.67 -32.60 -11.15
N TYR A 294 -1.52 -31.94 -11.29
CA TYR A 294 -0.71 -31.98 -12.50
C TYR A 294 -0.33 -33.42 -12.89
N VAL A 295 0.21 -34.19 -11.93
CA VAL A 295 0.58 -35.59 -12.13
C VAL A 295 -0.63 -36.46 -12.52
N GLU A 296 -1.73 -36.35 -11.79
CA GLU A 296 -2.92 -37.18 -12.04
C GLU A 296 -3.58 -36.82 -13.39
N LEU A 297 -3.59 -35.56 -13.81
CA LEU A 297 -4.07 -35.15 -15.14
C LEU A 297 -3.21 -35.74 -16.26
N HIS A 298 -1.88 -35.78 -16.10
CA HIS A 298 -0.97 -36.45 -17.05
C HIS A 298 -1.24 -37.94 -17.15
N LYS A 299 -1.51 -38.63 -16.03
CA LYS A 299 -1.91 -40.05 -16.06
C LYS A 299 -3.22 -40.30 -16.81
N LEU A 300 -4.11 -39.32 -16.87
CA LEU A 300 -5.34 -39.37 -17.66
C LEU A 300 -5.13 -39.03 -19.15
N GLY A 301 -3.88 -38.76 -19.55
CA GLY A 301 -3.49 -38.45 -20.93
C GLY A 301 -3.60 -36.98 -21.32
N VAL A 302 -3.79 -36.07 -20.35
CA VAL A 302 -3.82 -34.62 -20.61
C VAL A 302 -2.39 -34.07 -20.60
N ASN A 303 -2.01 -33.38 -21.68
CA ASN A 303 -0.70 -32.73 -21.77
C ASN A 303 -0.73 -31.30 -21.21
N ILE A 304 -0.72 -31.18 -19.88
CA ILE A 304 -0.60 -29.88 -19.22
C ILE A 304 0.82 -29.36 -19.42
N GLN A 305 0.95 -28.15 -19.96
CA GLN A 305 2.21 -27.48 -20.27
C GLN A 305 2.50 -26.31 -19.33
N CYS A 306 1.46 -25.72 -18.75
CA CYS A 306 1.57 -24.57 -17.86
C CYS A 306 1.02 -24.92 -16.47
N PHE A 307 1.81 -24.60 -15.45
CA PHE A 307 1.47 -24.73 -14.05
C PHE A 307 1.40 -23.34 -13.42
N ASP A 308 0.18 -22.83 -13.31
CA ASP A 308 -0.12 -21.49 -12.84
C ASP A 308 -0.52 -21.53 -11.38
N VAL A 309 0.32 -20.91 -10.53
CA VAL A 309 0.11 -20.85 -9.09
C VAL A 309 -0.77 -19.68 -8.66
N GLY A 310 -1.22 -18.87 -9.63
CA GLY A 310 -1.98 -17.65 -9.40
C GLY A 310 -1.17 -16.61 -8.61
N GLY A 311 -1.89 -15.68 -7.98
CA GLY A 311 -1.30 -14.69 -7.09
C GLY A 311 -0.93 -15.24 -5.70
N GLY A 312 -0.79 -14.32 -4.74
CA GLY A 312 -0.61 -14.67 -3.33
C GLY A 312 0.79 -14.38 -2.78
N LEU A 313 1.79 -14.14 -3.63
CA LEU A 313 3.05 -13.52 -3.20
C LEU A 313 2.73 -12.20 -2.48
N GLY A 314 2.93 -12.19 -1.16
CA GLY A 314 2.61 -11.04 -0.33
C GLY A 314 3.73 -9.99 -0.32
N VAL A 315 3.40 -8.84 0.24
CA VAL A 315 4.28 -7.68 0.41
C VAL A 315 4.39 -7.38 1.89
N ASP A 316 5.59 -7.07 2.36
CA ASP A 316 5.81 -6.69 3.76
C ASP A 316 5.53 -5.18 3.93
N TYR A 317 4.30 -4.83 4.32
CA TYR A 317 3.89 -3.43 4.52
C TYR A 317 4.38 -2.88 5.86
N GLU A 318 4.57 -3.73 6.87
CA GLU A 318 5.01 -3.31 8.21
C GLU A 318 6.54 -3.19 8.32
N GLY A 319 7.28 -3.91 7.46
CA GLY A 319 8.73 -4.04 7.55
C GLY A 319 9.19 -4.97 8.68
N THR A 320 8.29 -5.79 9.24
CA THR A 320 8.58 -6.67 10.39
C THR A 320 8.99 -8.08 9.96
N ARG A 321 8.82 -8.44 8.68
CA ARG A 321 9.03 -9.82 8.15
C ARG A 321 8.38 -10.90 9.01
N SER A 322 7.21 -10.58 9.54
CA SER A 322 6.44 -11.44 10.44
C SER A 322 5.27 -12.12 9.72
N GLN A 323 4.59 -13.02 10.41
CA GLN A 323 3.36 -13.69 9.94
C GLN A 323 2.10 -12.90 10.39
N SER A 324 2.14 -11.56 10.36
CA SER A 324 0.97 -10.71 10.59
C SER A 324 0.15 -10.54 9.31
N ASP A 325 -1.03 -9.92 9.42
CA ASP A 325 -1.96 -9.74 8.30
C ASP A 325 -1.40 -8.84 7.18
N CYS A 326 -0.60 -7.83 7.53
CA CYS A 326 -0.02 -6.87 6.59
C CYS A 326 1.48 -7.14 6.31
N SER A 327 2.02 -8.28 6.77
CA SER A 327 3.41 -8.70 6.53
C SER A 327 3.48 -10.09 5.87
N VAL A 328 4.70 -10.52 5.54
CA VAL A 328 5.02 -11.89 5.12
C VAL A 328 6.22 -12.45 5.89
N ASN A 329 6.17 -13.73 6.24
CA ASN A 329 7.26 -14.42 6.94
C ASN A 329 8.33 -15.04 6.01
N TYR A 330 8.35 -14.63 4.74
CA TYR A 330 9.25 -15.19 3.72
C TYR A 330 9.81 -14.16 2.77
N GLY A 331 10.94 -14.50 2.16
CA GLY A 331 11.57 -13.71 1.10
C GLY A 331 11.12 -14.15 -0.31
N LEU A 332 11.43 -13.31 -1.29
CA LEU A 332 11.13 -13.60 -2.70
C LEU A 332 11.79 -14.90 -3.20
N ASN A 333 13.05 -15.14 -2.81
CA ASN A 333 13.76 -16.38 -3.17
C ASN A 333 13.16 -17.62 -2.51
N GLU A 334 12.72 -17.50 -1.25
CA GLU A 334 12.10 -18.62 -0.54
C GLU A 334 10.76 -19.00 -1.18
N TYR A 335 9.96 -18.00 -1.56
CA TYR A 335 8.73 -18.21 -2.34
C TYR A 335 9.01 -18.95 -3.65
N ALA A 336 9.98 -18.48 -4.44
CA ALA A 336 10.36 -19.10 -5.71
C ALA A 336 10.86 -20.54 -5.51
N ASN A 337 11.69 -20.79 -4.50
CA ASN A 337 12.20 -22.12 -4.17
C ASN A 337 11.05 -23.08 -3.81
N ASN A 338 10.14 -22.67 -2.91
CA ASN A 338 9.03 -23.51 -2.48
C ASN A 338 8.12 -23.92 -3.65
N ILE A 339 7.92 -23.03 -4.63
CA ILE A 339 7.14 -23.37 -5.83
C ILE A 339 7.91 -24.35 -6.73
N ILE A 340 9.13 -23.99 -7.15
CA ILE A 340 9.91 -24.77 -8.10
C ILE A 340 10.21 -26.17 -7.57
N TRP A 341 10.61 -26.29 -6.31
CA TRP A 341 10.92 -27.59 -5.71
C TRP A 341 9.68 -28.46 -5.60
N ALA A 342 8.54 -27.91 -5.17
CA ALA A 342 7.32 -28.70 -5.01
C ALA A 342 6.81 -29.30 -6.33
N ILE A 343 6.82 -28.53 -7.42
CA ILE A 343 6.45 -29.07 -8.74
C ILE A 343 7.56 -29.94 -9.34
N GLY A 344 8.84 -29.59 -9.12
CA GLY A 344 9.99 -30.36 -9.57
C GLY A 344 10.01 -31.77 -8.97
N ASP A 345 9.93 -31.88 -7.64
CA ASP A 345 9.97 -33.17 -6.95
C ASP A 345 8.81 -34.08 -7.41
N ALA A 346 7.61 -33.50 -7.59
CA ALA A 346 6.45 -34.22 -8.09
C ALA A 346 6.63 -34.72 -9.54
N CYS A 347 7.34 -33.97 -10.39
CA CYS A 347 7.65 -34.39 -11.75
C CYS A 347 8.68 -35.52 -11.76
N GLU A 348 9.76 -35.38 -11.00
CA GLU A 348 10.84 -36.38 -10.92
C GLU A 348 10.35 -37.72 -10.35
N GLU A 349 9.54 -37.69 -9.28
CA GLU A 349 8.94 -38.90 -8.68
C GLU A 349 8.14 -39.73 -9.70
N HIS A 350 7.51 -39.04 -10.66
CA HIS A 350 6.60 -39.66 -11.63
C HIS A 350 7.16 -39.72 -13.07
N GLY A 351 8.41 -39.30 -13.28
CA GLY A 351 9.04 -39.29 -14.61
C GLY A 351 8.32 -38.40 -15.62
N LEU A 352 7.78 -37.27 -15.18
CA LEU A 352 7.04 -36.31 -16.01
C LEU A 352 7.91 -35.13 -16.42
N PRO A 353 7.61 -34.45 -17.55
CA PRO A 353 8.30 -33.23 -17.92
C PRO A 353 7.99 -32.09 -16.94
N HIS A 354 8.96 -31.19 -16.76
CA HIS A 354 8.78 -29.95 -16.01
C HIS A 354 7.88 -28.97 -16.79
N PRO A 355 6.69 -28.59 -16.28
CA PRO A 355 5.84 -27.61 -16.94
C PRO A 355 6.45 -26.20 -16.87
N THR A 356 5.97 -25.29 -17.71
CA THR A 356 6.24 -23.87 -17.56
C THR A 356 5.50 -23.36 -16.32
N VAL A 357 6.21 -22.72 -15.40
CA VAL A 357 5.61 -22.14 -14.19
C VAL A 357 5.15 -20.72 -14.48
N ILE A 358 3.93 -20.40 -14.05
CA ILE A 358 3.34 -19.06 -14.13
C ILE A 358 2.98 -18.61 -12.72
N THR A 359 3.22 -17.34 -12.41
CA THR A 359 2.67 -16.70 -11.21
C THR A 359 1.93 -15.42 -11.60
N GLU A 360 0.85 -15.11 -10.89
CA GLU A 360 0.03 -13.90 -11.09
C GLU A 360 0.27 -12.86 -9.98
N SER A 361 1.53 -12.54 -9.71
CA SER A 361 1.96 -11.78 -8.53
C SER A 361 1.75 -10.25 -8.65
N GLY A 362 0.54 -9.78 -9.00
CA GLY A 362 0.28 -8.37 -9.31
C GLY A 362 0.62 -7.38 -8.18
N ARG A 363 0.17 -7.65 -6.94
CA ARG A 363 0.48 -6.80 -5.75
C ARG A 363 1.99 -6.68 -5.52
N ALA A 364 2.71 -7.78 -5.68
CA ALA A 364 4.15 -7.83 -5.47
C ALA A 364 4.94 -6.97 -6.47
N VAL A 365 4.39 -6.71 -7.65
CA VAL A 365 5.01 -5.88 -8.68
C VAL A 365 4.68 -4.40 -8.48
N THR A 366 3.45 -4.10 -8.06
CA THR A 366 2.90 -2.74 -8.08
C THR A 366 2.95 -1.99 -6.76
N ALA A 367 3.00 -2.67 -5.61
CA ALA A 367 2.85 -2.00 -4.31
C ALA A 367 3.77 -0.78 -4.13
N HIS A 368 5.08 -0.93 -4.43
CA HIS A 368 6.09 0.07 -4.12
C HIS A 368 6.19 1.21 -5.15
N HIS A 369 5.51 1.13 -6.30
CA HIS A 369 5.82 2.04 -7.41
C HIS A 369 5.22 3.43 -7.27
N THR A 370 4.32 3.65 -6.29
CA THR A 370 3.61 4.91 -6.12
C THR A 370 3.67 5.37 -4.67
N VAL A 371 3.83 6.67 -4.49
CA VAL A 371 3.76 7.37 -3.20
C VAL A 371 2.69 8.46 -3.32
N LEU A 372 1.72 8.45 -2.41
CA LEU A 372 0.83 9.60 -2.24
C LEU A 372 1.54 10.64 -1.38
N VAL A 373 1.56 11.88 -1.83
CA VAL A 373 2.13 13.01 -1.10
C VAL A 373 1.06 14.05 -0.86
N SER A 374 0.97 14.55 0.37
CA SER A 374 0.06 15.63 0.73
C SER A 374 0.62 16.50 1.86
N ASN A 375 0.08 17.72 1.98
CA ASN A 375 0.39 18.67 3.05
C ASN A 375 -0.55 18.50 4.25
N ILE A 376 -0.11 19.02 5.39
CA ILE A 376 -0.91 19.14 6.61
C ILE A 376 -1.49 20.56 6.61
N ILE A 377 -2.81 20.69 6.58
CA ILE A 377 -3.51 21.98 6.53
C ILE A 377 -3.94 22.49 7.90
N GLY A 378 -3.85 21.65 8.93
CA GLY A 378 -4.25 22.02 10.27
C GLY A 378 -3.67 21.08 11.31
N VAL A 379 -3.30 21.64 12.46
CA VAL A 379 -2.78 20.89 13.60
C VAL A 379 -3.54 21.30 14.86
N GLU A 380 -4.23 20.37 15.50
CA GLU A 380 -4.66 20.53 16.89
C GLU A 380 -3.57 20.00 17.82
N ARG A 381 -2.76 20.92 18.33
CA ARG A 381 -1.73 20.67 19.34
C ARG A 381 -2.26 21.05 20.71
N ASN A 382 -2.03 20.20 21.71
CA ASN A 382 -2.27 20.62 23.08
C ASN A 382 -1.27 21.72 23.47
N GLU A 383 -1.78 22.83 24.00
CA GLU A 383 -0.95 23.90 24.53
C GLU A 383 -0.78 23.71 26.03
N TYR A 384 0.46 23.42 26.46
CA TYR A 384 0.78 23.48 27.88
C TYR A 384 0.64 24.92 28.35
N THR A 385 -0.27 25.15 29.29
CA THR A 385 -0.49 26.45 29.93
C THR A 385 -0.29 26.28 31.43
N ASP A 386 0.48 27.17 32.05
CA ASP A 386 0.63 27.15 33.50
C ASP A 386 -0.74 27.38 34.17
N PRO A 387 -1.27 26.39 34.92
CA PRO A 387 -2.61 26.45 35.42
C PRO A 387 -2.72 27.47 36.56
N THR A 388 -3.85 28.18 36.61
CA THR A 388 -4.15 29.12 37.69
C THR A 388 -4.96 28.45 38.80
N ALA A 389 -4.76 28.89 40.03
CA ALA A 389 -5.56 28.41 41.17
C ALA A 389 -7.07 28.62 40.92
N PRO A 390 -7.93 27.67 41.32
CA PRO A 390 -9.38 27.85 41.22
C PRO A 390 -9.85 28.91 42.22
N ALA A 391 -11.08 29.39 42.06
CA ALA A 391 -11.70 30.30 43.02
C ALA A 391 -11.81 29.64 44.41
N GLU A 392 -11.74 30.44 45.49
CA GLU A 392 -11.79 29.93 46.86
C GLU A 392 -13.12 29.19 47.17
N ASP A 393 -14.20 29.58 46.49
CA ASP A 393 -15.53 28.98 46.58
C ASP A 393 -15.82 27.95 45.47
N ALA A 394 -14.82 27.58 44.66
CA ALA A 394 -14.97 26.59 43.62
C ALA A 394 -15.41 25.22 44.20
N PRO A 395 -16.17 24.42 43.43
CA PRO A 395 -16.61 23.11 43.90
C PRO A 395 -15.43 22.21 44.27
N ARG A 396 -15.67 21.29 45.21
CA ARG A 396 -14.63 20.42 45.79
C ARG A 396 -13.83 19.65 44.74
N ALA A 397 -14.45 19.20 43.65
CA ALA A 397 -13.76 18.46 42.60
C ALA A 397 -12.64 19.31 41.93
N LEU A 398 -12.86 20.62 41.71
CA LEU A 398 -11.82 21.51 41.19
C LEU A 398 -10.72 21.75 42.22
N GLN A 399 -11.07 21.86 43.50
CA GLN A 399 -10.10 21.98 44.58
C GLN A 399 -9.22 20.72 44.69
N ASN A 400 -9.79 19.52 44.58
CA ASN A 400 -9.05 18.26 44.58
C ASN A 400 -8.04 18.18 43.42
N LEU A 401 -8.44 18.55 42.20
CA LEU A 401 -7.53 18.61 41.04
C LEU A 401 -6.36 19.57 41.31
N TRP A 402 -6.65 20.75 41.85
CA TRP A 402 -5.62 21.74 42.19
C TRP A 402 -4.68 21.25 43.30
N GLU A 403 -5.21 20.59 44.32
CA GLU A 403 -4.41 19.98 45.39
C GLU A 403 -3.45 18.92 44.84
N THR A 404 -3.93 18.08 43.91
CA THR A 404 -3.11 17.08 43.20
C THR A 404 -1.99 17.73 42.41
N TRP A 405 -2.29 18.77 41.63
CA TRP A 405 -1.28 19.56 40.91
C TRP A 405 -0.21 20.15 41.83
N GLN A 406 -0.63 20.73 42.97
CA GLN A 406 0.31 21.25 43.97
C GLN A 406 1.15 20.15 44.62
N GLU A 407 0.58 18.96 44.82
CA GLU A 407 1.28 17.81 45.38
C GLU A 407 2.41 17.34 44.46
N MET A 408 2.16 17.25 43.15
CA MET A 408 3.13 16.85 42.13
C MET A 408 4.41 17.71 42.15
N HIS A 409 4.29 18.99 42.49
CA HIS A 409 5.39 19.95 42.49
C HIS A 409 6.08 20.11 43.87
N LYS A 410 5.59 19.43 44.92
CA LYS A 410 6.18 19.52 46.27
C LYS A 410 7.37 18.56 46.42
N PRO A 411 8.58 19.04 46.74
CA PRO A 411 9.73 18.18 46.94
C PRO A 411 9.56 17.31 48.20
N GLY A 412 9.70 16.00 48.05
CA GLY A 412 9.67 15.03 49.15
C GLY A 412 8.37 14.24 49.29
N THR A 413 7.36 14.51 48.46
CA THR A 413 6.13 13.70 48.41
C THR A 413 6.40 12.38 47.69
N ARG A 414 5.99 11.26 48.30
CA ARG A 414 6.37 9.89 47.88
C ARG A 414 5.15 9.13 47.36
N ARG A 415 4.45 9.72 46.39
CA ARG A 415 3.28 9.14 45.72
C ARG A 415 3.67 8.64 44.33
N SER A 416 2.96 7.64 43.83
CA SER A 416 3.27 7.10 42.49
C SER A 416 2.64 7.97 41.41
N LEU A 417 3.35 8.17 40.28
CA LEU A 417 2.83 8.91 39.11
C LEU A 417 1.47 8.38 38.64
N ARG A 418 1.26 7.07 38.73
CA ARG A 418 0.01 6.41 38.35
C ARG A 418 -1.16 6.85 39.22
N GLU A 419 -0.92 7.07 40.50
CA GLU A 419 -1.96 7.47 41.45
C GLU A 419 -2.42 8.91 41.20
N TRP A 420 -1.47 9.83 40.95
CA TRP A 420 -1.82 11.19 40.52
C TRP A 420 -2.66 11.19 39.25
N LEU A 421 -2.31 10.35 38.28
CA LEU A 421 -3.08 10.23 37.04
C LEU A 421 -4.50 9.68 37.28
N HIS A 422 -4.65 8.66 38.13
CA HIS A 422 -5.95 8.08 38.48
C HIS A 422 -6.86 9.06 39.21
N ASP A 423 -6.33 9.77 40.19
CA ASP A 423 -7.07 10.81 40.92
C ASP A 423 -7.56 11.88 39.93
N SER A 424 -6.65 12.37 39.10
CA SER A 424 -6.95 13.40 38.10
C SER A 424 -8.01 12.96 37.09
N GLN A 425 -7.98 11.69 36.66
CA GLN A 425 -8.98 11.12 35.76
C GLN A 425 -10.35 11.03 36.41
N MET A 426 -10.40 10.63 37.69
CA MET A 426 -11.64 10.49 38.43
C MET A 426 -12.30 11.85 38.70
N ASP A 427 -11.52 12.84 39.16
CA ASP A 427 -12.05 14.19 39.38
C ASP A 427 -12.53 14.83 38.06
N LEU A 428 -11.79 14.65 36.94
CA LEU A 428 -12.24 15.14 35.63
C LEU A 428 -13.56 14.48 35.20
N HIS A 429 -13.70 13.16 35.43
CA HIS A 429 -14.93 12.43 35.14
C HIS A 429 -16.12 12.95 35.96
N ASP A 430 -15.93 13.17 37.26
CA ASP A 430 -16.97 13.72 38.15
C ASP A 430 -17.40 15.13 37.69
N ILE A 431 -16.46 15.95 37.22
CA ILE A 431 -16.76 17.28 36.66
C ILE A 431 -17.53 17.16 35.35
N HIS A 432 -17.18 16.22 34.46
CA HIS A 432 -17.94 15.98 33.23
C HIS A 432 -19.37 15.51 33.48
N ILE A 433 -19.57 14.56 34.40
CA ILE A 433 -20.90 14.07 34.78
C ILE A 433 -21.71 15.18 35.46
N GLY A 434 -21.07 15.95 36.34
CA GLY A 434 -21.69 17.08 36.99
C GLY A 434 -22.07 18.20 36.00
N TYR A 435 -21.22 18.48 35.01
CA TYR A 435 -21.50 19.44 33.93
C TYR A 435 -22.77 19.03 33.16
N SER A 436 -22.87 17.76 32.75
CA SER A 436 -24.07 17.23 32.09
C SER A 436 -25.32 17.31 32.97
N SER A 437 -25.14 17.28 34.29
CA SER A 437 -26.22 17.40 35.28
C SER A 437 -26.55 18.86 35.65
N GLY A 438 -25.84 19.84 35.08
CA GLY A 438 -26.01 21.27 35.36
C GLY A 438 -25.36 21.75 36.67
N ALA A 439 -24.48 20.95 37.28
CA ALA A 439 -23.80 21.27 38.54
C ALA A 439 -22.49 22.07 38.36
N PHE A 440 -21.93 22.07 37.14
CA PHE A 440 -20.74 22.83 36.78
C PHE A 440 -21.02 23.71 35.57
N SER A 441 -20.39 24.89 35.55
CA SER A 441 -20.35 25.81 34.43
C SER A 441 -19.38 25.36 33.34
N LEU A 442 -19.49 25.95 32.16
CA LEU A 442 -18.55 25.72 31.06
C LEU A 442 -17.12 26.17 31.43
N GLN A 443 -16.99 27.28 32.18
CA GLN A 443 -15.69 27.80 32.63
C GLN A 443 -14.99 26.82 33.57
N GLU A 444 -15.73 26.21 34.50
CA GLU A 444 -15.18 25.20 35.43
C GLU A 444 -14.77 23.92 34.71
N ARG A 445 -15.57 23.47 33.74
CA ARG A 445 -15.23 22.33 32.89
C ARG A 445 -13.96 22.60 32.08
N ALA A 446 -13.88 23.76 31.41
CA ALA A 446 -12.72 24.14 30.61
C ALA A 446 -11.44 24.25 31.47
N TRP A 447 -11.55 24.86 32.66
CA TRP A 447 -10.43 24.93 33.60
C TRP A 447 -9.94 23.54 34.03
N ALA A 448 -10.86 22.62 34.33
CA ALA A 448 -10.53 21.26 34.74
C ALA A 448 -9.88 20.45 33.61
N GLU A 449 -10.38 20.58 32.38
CA GLU A 449 -9.82 19.94 31.18
C GLU A 449 -8.38 20.43 30.93
N GLN A 450 -8.12 21.74 31.02
CA GLN A 450 -6.78 22.32 30.84
C GLN A 450 -5.80 21.92 31.96
N LEU A 451 -6.25 21.92 33.21
CA LEU A 451 -5.43 21.46 34.33
C LEU A 451 -5.09 19.97 34.20
N TYR A 452 -6.04 19.15 33.75
CA TYR A 452 -5.82 17.73 33.50
C TYR A 452 -4.77 17.50 32.40
N LEU A 453 -4.85 18.22 31.27
CA LEU A 453 -3.85 18.15 30.21
C LEU A 453 -2.45 18.57 30.70
N SER A 454 -2.38 19.62 31.53
CA SER A 454 -1.13 20.08 32.14
C SER A 454 -0.54 19.01 33.08
N MET A 455 -1.37 18.31 33.84
CA MET A 455 -0.95 17.17 34.67
C MET A 455 -0.44 16.01 33.81
N CYS A 456 -1.12 15.67 32.72
CA CYS A 456 -0.66 14.65 31.76
C CYS A 456 0.74 14.98 31.23
N HIS A 457 0.97 16.24 30.84
CA HIS A 457 2.28 16.72 30.37
C HIS A 457 3.38 16.57 31.42
N GLU A 458 3.12 16.94 32.68
CA GLU A 458 4.10 16.80 33.77
C GLU A 458 4.36 15.35 34.16
N VAL A 459 3.33 14.49 34.14
CA VAL A 459 3.50 13.04 34.35
C VAL A 459 4.36 12.46 33.24
N GLN A 460 4.11 12.83 31.98
CA GLN A 460 4.85 12.31 30.82
C GLN A 460 6.36 12.56 30.93
N LYS A 461 6.78 13.74 31.40
CA LYS A 461 8.20 14.08 31.63
C LYS A 461 8.88 13.22 32.69
N GLN A 462 8.12 12.67 33.64
CA GLN A 462 8.64 11.88 34.76
C GLN A 462 8.57 10.38 34.52
N LEU A 463 7.88 9.93 33.47
CA LEU A 463 7.79 8.51 33.13
C LEU A 463 9.15 7.97 32.66
N ASP A 464 9.40 6.72 33.01
CA ASP A 464 10.64 6.01 32.68
C ASP A 464 10.28 4.82 31.79
N PRO A 465 10.68 4.81 30.51
CA PRO A 465 10.36 3.73 29.59
C PRO A 465 11.01 2.38 29.97
N GLN A 466 12.07 2.41 30.79
CA GLN A 466 12.68 1.18 31.33
C GLN A 466 11.83 0.55 32.44
N ASN A 467 10.98 1.34 33.12
CA ASN A 467 10.08 0.83 34.13
C ASN A 467 8.85 0.18 33.50
N ARG A 468 8.70 -1.14 33.67
CA ARG A 468 7.59 -1.92 33.13
C ARG A 468 6.21 -1.41 33.57
N ALA A 469 6.08 -0.85 34.78
CA ALA A 469 4.80 -0.31 35.26
C ALA A 469 4.42 1.01 34.59
N HIS A 470 5.40 1.74 34.04
CA HIS A 470 5.18 3.02 33.37
C HIS A 470 4.77 2.86 31.90
N ARG A 471 5.19 1.80 31.22
CA ARG A 471 4.88 1.56 29.80
C ARG A 471 3.40 1.70 29.40
N PRO A 472 2.43 1.03 30.07
CA PRO A 472 1.02 1.20 29.69
C PRO A 472 0.52 2.64 29.92
N ILE A 473 1.13 3.39 30.84
CA ILE A 473 0.83 4.81 31.07
C ILE A 473 1.42 5.67 29.95
N ILE A 474 2.63 5.33 29.49
CA ILE A 474 3.29 6.01 28.37
C ILE A 474 2.40 5.87 27.12
N ASP A 475 1.94 4.66 26.81
CA ASP A 475 1.09 4.40 25.64
C ASP A 475 -0.23 5.19 25.75
N GLU A 476 -0.89 5.14 26.92
CA GLU A 476 -2.13 5.89 27.21
C GLU A 476 -1.95 7.42 27.08
N LEU A 477 -0.84 7.96 27.58
CA LEU A 477 -0.55 9.39 27.48
C LEU A 477 -0.10 9.79 26.08
N GLN A 478 0.60 8.93 25.34
CA GLN A 478 1.02 9.21 23.97
C GLN A 478 -0.18 9.35 23.04
N GLU A 479 -1.20 8.51 23.18
CA GLU A 479 -2.47 8.66 22.46
C GLU A 479 -3.18 9.97 22.83
N ARG A 480 -3.27 10.26 24.13
CA ARG A 480 -4.01 11.42 24.61
C ARG A 480 -3.33 12.76 24.30
N MET A 481 -2.00 12.78 24.31
CA MET A 481 -1.18 13.96 24.06
C MET A 481 -0.72 14.06 22.61
N ALA A 482 -1.14 13.15 21.73
CA ALA A 482 -0.79 13.21 20.32
C ALA A 482 -1.39 14.44 19.66
N ASP A 483 -0.62 15.05 18.77
CA ASP A 483 -1.10 16.13 17.92
C ASP A 483 -2.05 15.54 16.87
N LYS A 484 -3.21 16.16 16.66
CA LYS A 484 -4.08 15.77 15.55
C LYS A 484 -3.71 16.58 14.32
N MET A 485 -3.34 15.90 13.25
CA MET A 485 -2.95 16.53 11.99
C MET A 485 -4.04 16.25 10.95
N TYR A 486 -4.57 17.30 10.36
CA TYR A 486 -5.49 17.23 9.23
C TYR A 486 -4.68 17.29 7.95
N VAL A 487 -4.68 16.19 7.22
CA VAL A 487 -3.90 16.03 5.98
C VAL A 487 -4.84 16.24 4.81
N ASN A 488 -4.43 17.04 3.83
CA ASN A 488 -5.24 17.40 2.67
C ASN A 488 -5.38 16.24 1.67
N PHE A 489 -6.14 15.21 2.03
CA PHE A 489 -6.47 14.09 1.15
C PHE A 489 -7.77 13.42 1.61
N SER A 490 -8.21 12.41 0.87
CA SER A 490 -9.34 11.55 1.25
C SER A 490 -8.85 10.10 1.38
N LEU A 491 -9.06 9.51 2.55
CA LEU A 491 -8.73 8.11 2.85
C LEU A 491 -9.52 7.16 1.95
N PHE A 492 -10.81 7.44 1.75
CA PHE A 492 -11.73 6.66 0.92
C PHE A 492 -11.36 6.67 -0.56
N GLN A 493 -10.74 7.75 -1.01
CA GLN A 493 -10.31 7.91 -2.39
C GLN A 493 -8.92 7.30 -2.62
N SER A 494 -7.94 7.65 -1.79
CA SER A 494 -6.54 7.32 -2.07
C SER A 494 -6.05 6.05 -1.35
N MET A 495 -6.72 5.61 -0.29
CA MET A 495 -6.34 4.42 0.47
C MET A 495 -7.56 3.59 0.94
N PRO A 496 -8.46 3.17 0.04
CA PRO A 496 -9.69 2.46 0.38
C PRO A 496 -9.46 1.15 1.15
N ASP A 497 -8.37 0.42 0.88
CA ASP A 497 -8.02 -0.81 1.63
C ASP A 497 -7.74 -0.51 3.12
N ALA A 498 -7.29 0.70 3.49
CA ALA A 498 -7.07 1.06 4.89
C ALA A 498 -8.40 1.07 5.65
N TRP A 499 -9.46 1.64 5.05
CA TRP A 499 -10.81 1.64 5.61
C TRP A 499 -11.51 0.27 5.50
N GLY A 500 -11.43 -0.38 4.34
CA GLY A 500 -12.26 -1.55 4.04
C GLY A 500 -11.78 -2.85 4.69
N ILE A 501 -10.48 -2.96 4.97
CA ILE A 501 -9.86 -4.21 5.47
C ILE A 501 -8.75 -3.96 6.48
N ASP A 502 -8.64 -2.79 7.12
CA ASP A 502 -7.55 -2.43 8.05
C ASP A 502 -6.16 -2.68 7.45
N GLN A 503 -5.97 -2.32 6.18
CA GLN A 503 -4.66 -2.44 5.52
C GLN A 503 -3.72 -1.36 6.05
N LEU A 504 -2.51 -1.78 6.43
CA LEU A 504 -1.48 -0.87 6.91
C LEU A 504 -0.62 -0.35 5.75
N PHE A 505 -0.35 0.95 5.75
CA PHE A 505 0.57 1.62 4.83
C PHE A 505 1.67 2.33 5.63
N PRO A 506 2.94 2.29 5.19
CA PRO A 506 3.97 3.15 5.78
C PRO A 506 3.63 4.62 5.54
N VAL A 507 3.47 5.38 6.62
CA VAL A 507 3.24 6.82 6.60
C VAL A 507 4.31 7.51 7.43
N LEU A 508 4.94 8.54 6.86
CA LEU A 508 6.05 9.25 7.47
C LEU A 508 6.23 10.65 6.86
N PRO A 509 6.83 11.61 7.59
CA PRO A 509 7.19 12.91 7.05
C PRO A 509 8.32 12.78 6.02
N LEU A 510 8.27 13.60 4.97
CA LEU A 510 9.29 13.55 3.91
C LEU A 510 10.68 14.06 4.36
N GLU A 511 10.75 14.76 5.48
CA GLU A 511 11.96 15.39 6.02
C GLU A 511 12.06 15.26 7.56
N GLY A 512 13.26 15.51 8.11
CA GLY A 512 13.53 15.43 9.56
C GLY A 512 13.69 14.02 10.11
N LEU A 513 13.88 13.01 9.25
CA LEU A 513 13.98 11.59 9.63
C LEU A 513 15.33 11.22 10.28
N ASP A 514 16.31 12.13 10.23
CA ASP A 514 17.58 12.04 10.94
C ASP A 514 17.48 12.41 12.42
N GLN A 515 16.36 13.00 12.85
CA GLN A 515 16.10 13.42 14.23
C GLN A 515 15.47 12.29 15.05
N VAL A 516 15.50 12.42 16.38
CA VAL A 516 14.78 11.51 17.29
C VAL A 516 13.30 11.93 17.33
N PRO A 517 12.34 10.98 17.36
CA PRO A 517 10.94 11.35 17.49
C PRO A 517 10.68 11.99 18.86
N GLU A 518 10.29 13.25 18.86
CA GLU A 518 9.96 14.03 20.07
C GLU A 518 8.45 14.02 20.33
N ARG A 519 7.64 13.79 19.29
CA ARG A 519 6.17 13.87 19.33
C ARG A 519 5.49 12.64 18.78
N ARG A 520 4.20 12.55 19.07
CA ARG A 520 3.26 11.58 18.49
C ARG A 520 2.14 12.35 17.82
N ALA A 521 1.63 11.82 16.71
CA ALA A 521 0.53 12.42 15.97
C ALA A 521 -0.50 11.37 15.54
N VAL A 522 -1.74 11.79 15.37
CA VAL A 522 -2.78 11.02 14.66
C VAL A 522 -3.16 11.80 13.41
N LEU A 523 -3.17 11.10 12.28
CA LEU A 523 -3.51 11.66 11.00
C LEU A 523 -5.00 11.45 10.72
N LEU A 524 -5.67 12.56 10.43
CA LEU A 524 -7.04 12.61 9.95
C LEU A 524 -7.04 13.17 8.54
N ASP A 525 -7.94 12.67 7.72
CA ASP A 525 -8.22 13.24 6.40
C ASP A 525 -9.15 14.45 6.54
N ILE A 526 -9.51 15.08 5.42
CA ILE A 526 -10.39 16.28 5.41
C ILE A 526 -11.87 15.97 5.19
N THR A 527 -12.25 14.70 5.25
CA THR A 527 -13.65 14.31 5.11
C THR A 527 -14.44 14.64 6.37
N CYS A 528 -15.76 14.74 6.25
CA CYS A 528 -16.61 14.96 7.42
C CYS A 528 -16.91 13.65 8.19
N ASP A 529 -16.38 12.52 7.73
CA ASP A 529 -16.59 11.21 8.32
C ASP A 529 -15.50 10.92 9.35
N SER A 530 -15.89 10.45 10.53
CA SER A 530 -14.94 10.09 11.59
C SER A 530 -14.10 8.87 11.23
N ASP A 531 -14.53 8.04 10.27
CA ASP A 531 -13.77 6.92 9.74
C ASP A 531 -12.62 7.37 8.83
N GLY A 532 -12.55 8.67 8.47
CA GLY A 532 -11.47 9.30 7.71
C GLY A 532 -10.18 9.50 8.53
N ALA A 533 -9.72 8.47 9.24
CA ALA A 533 -8.53 8.53 10.07
C ALA A 533 -7.65 7.27 9.89
N ILE A 534 -6.36 7.41 10.18
CA ILE A 534 -5.44 6.26 10.19
C ILE A 534 -5.32 5.74 11.62
N ASP A 535 -5.75 4.50 11.82
CA ASP A 535 -5.78 3.85 13.14
C ASP A 535 -4.42 3.30 13.59
N HIS A 536 -3.59 2.88 12.63
CA HIS A 536 -2.37 2.12 12.92
C HIS A 536 -1.17 2.59 12.09
N TYR A 537 -0.03 2.74 12.76
CA TYR A 537 1.23 3.24 12.22
C TYR A 537 2.37 2.27 12.51
N ILE A 538 3.40 2.29 11.66
CA ILE A 538 4.62 1.49 11.86
C ILE A 538 5.45 2.10 13.00
N ASP A 539 5.83 1.28 13.99
CA ASP A 539 6.66 1.70 15.12
C ASP A 539 7.61 0.58 15.58
N GLY A 540 8.74 0.49 14.89
CA GLY A 540 9.82 -0.45 15.15
C GLY A 540 9.36 -1.90 14.96
N ASP A 541 9.48 -2.72 16.00
CA ASP A 541 9.11 -4.15 15.91
C ASP A 541 7.58 -4.40 15.94
N GLY A 542 6.74 -3.35 15.93
CA GLY A 542 5.29 -3.48 16.00
C GLY A 542 4.51 -2.35 15.33
N ILE A 543 3.22 -2.30 15.66
CA ILE A 543 2.27 -1.27 15.24
C ILE A 543 1.84 -0.44 16.44
N ALA A 544 1.64 0.86 16.23
CA ALA A 544 1.15 1.79 17.24
C ALA A 544 -0.11 2.51 16.75
N THR A 545 -0.90 3.03 17.69
CA THR A 545 -2.12 3.82 17.44
C THR A 545 -1.83 5.29 17.12
N THR A 546 -0.57 5.71 17.24
CA THR A 546 -0.10 7.05 16.92
C THR A 546 1.17 6.97 16.10
N MET A 547 1.43 7.96 15.27
CA MET A 547 2.63 8.07 14.45
C MET A 547 3.74 8.80 15.22
N PRO A 548 4.99 8.30 15.28
CA PRO A 548 6.12 9.10 15.73
C PRO A 548 6.34 10.30 14.79
N MET A 549 6.68 11.47 15.32
CA MET A 549 7.01 12.66 14.51
C MET A 549 8.26 13.35 15.08
N PRO A 550 9.10 13.97 14.22
CA PRO A 550 10.16 14.85 14.70
C PRO A 550 9.52 16.10 15.32
N GLU A 551 10.30 16.94 15.99
CA GLU A 551 9.78 18.28 16.34
C GLU A 551 9.61 19.07 15.04
N TYR A 552 8.45 19.71 14.89
CA TYR A 552 8.11 20.50 13.71
C TYR A 552 7.44 21.82 14.13
N ASP A 553 7.47 22.79 13.22
CA ASP A 553 6.76 24.05 13.37
C ASP A 553 5.27 23.83 13.04
N PRO A 554 4.32 24.03 13.97
CA PRO A 554 2.91 23.87 13.68
C PRO A 554 2.38 24.88 12.65
N GLU A 555 3.05 26.03 12.45
CA GLU A 555 2.71 26.99 11.40
C GLU A 555 3.24 26.59 10.02
N ASN A 556 4.21 25.66 9.96
CA ASN A 556 4.79 25.17 8.72
C ASN A 556 5.14 23.67 8.86
N PRO A 557 4.11 22.80 8.92
CA PRO A 557 4.30 21.38 9.13
C PRO A 557 4.95 20.70 7.90
N PRO A 558 5.68 19.58 8.09
CA PRO A 558 6.29 18.88 6.97
C PRO A 558 5.22 18.19 6.11
N MET A 559 5.54 17.99 4.83
CA MET A 559 4.74 17.14 3.96
C MET A 559 4.80 15.67 4.41
N LEU A 560 3.73 14.94 4.16
CA LEU A 560 3.62 13.52 4.46
C LEU A 560 3.65 12.68 3.19
N GLY A 561 4.30 11.52 3.28
CA GLY A 561 4.30 10.50 2.25
C GLY A 561 3.60 9.23 2.73
N PHE A 562 2.69 8.70 1.90
CA PHE A 562 2.05 7.41 2.09
C PHE A 562 2.60 6.46 1.03
N PHE A 563 3.35 5.47 1.48
CA PHE A 563 4.09 4.56 0.62
C PHE A 563 3.30 3.27 0.42
N MET A 564 3.71 2.48 -0.56
CA MET A 564 3.15 1.15 -0.81
C MET A 564 1.69 1.15 -1.32
N VAL A 565 1.22 2.31 -1.81
CA VAL A 565 -0.16 2.54 -2.28
C VAL A 565 -0.39 2.16 -3.75
N GLY A 566 0.61 1.60 -4.45
CA GLY A 566 0.51 1.36 -5.90
C GLY A 566 -0.35 0.17 -6.34
N ALA A 567 -0.83 -0.65 -5.40
CA ALA A 567 -1.64 -1.84 -5.68
C ALA A 567 -3.05 -1.69 -5.09
N TYR A 568 -4.09 -1.91 -5.91
CA TYR A 568 -5.52 -1.81 -5.59
C TYR A 568 -6.06 -0.40 -5.30
N GLN A 569 -5.25 0.51 -4.76
CA GLN A 569 -5.75 1.77 -4.20
C GLN A 569 -6.40 2.67 -5.27
N GLU A 570 -5.68 2.98 -6.35
CA GLU A 570 -6.13 3.91 -7.40
C GLU A 570 -7.50 3.52 -8.01
N ILE A 571 -7.77 2.22 -8.19
CA ILE A 571 -9.02 1.77 -8.83
C ILE A 571 -10.18 1.55 -7.85
N LEU A 572 -9.88 1.31 -6.57
CA LEU A 572 -10.91 1.08 -5.54
C LEU A 572 -11.36 2.36 -4.85
N GLY A 573 -10.70 3.49 -5.14
CA GLY A 573 -11.07 4.81 -4.63
C GLY A 573 -12.53 5.13 -4.90
N ASN A 574 -13.15 5.81 -3.94
CA ASN A 574 -14.51 6.31 -4.12
C ASN A 574 -14.61 7.79 -3.74
N MET A 575 -15.57 8.47 -4.38
CA MET A 575 -15.77 9.90 -4.32
C MET A 575 -16.53 10.36 -3.06
N HIS A 576 -16.15 9.85 -1.89
CA HIS A 576 -16.73 10.27 -0.61
C HIS A 576 -16.57 11.79 -0.45
N ASN A 577 -17.61 12.48 0.03
CA ASN A 577 -17.69 13.94 0.06
C ASN A 577 -17.48 14.67 -1.29
N LEU A 578 -17.55 13.97 -2.43
CA LEU A 578 -17.21 14.49 -3.75
C LEU A 578 -15.73 14.91 -3.90
N PHE A 579 -14.83 14.30 -3.13
CA PHE A 579 -13.40 14.37 -3.42
C PHE A 579 -13.07 13.36 -4.52
N GLY A 580 -12.56 13.85 -5.65
CA GLY A 580 -12.30 13.03 -6.82
C GLY A 580 -10.86 12.51 -6.88
N ASP A 581 -10.50 11.96 -8.04
CA ASP A 581 -9.17 11.42 -8.31
C ASP A 581 -8.09 12.50 -8.08
N THR A 582 -6.97 12.07 -7.51
CA THR A 582 -5.83 12.96 -7.24
C THR A 582 -4.98 13.15 -8.49
N GLU A 583 -4.32 14.30 -8.63
CA GLU A 583 -3.30 14.53 -9.65
C GLU A 583 -2.19 13.46 -9.55
N ALA A 584 -1.71 12.96 -10.69
CA ALA A 584 -0.68 11.92 -10.73
C ALA A 584 0.45 12.32 -11.68
N VAL A 585 1.69 12.10 -11.25
CA VAL A 585 2.90 12.37 -12.04
C VAL A 585 3.80 11.15 -12.12
N ASP A 586 4.36 10.91 -13.30
CA ASP A 586 5.35 9.88 -13.55
C ASP A 586 6.75 10.48 -13.44
N VAL A 587 7.57 9.95 -12.54
CA VAL A 587 8.93 10.41 -12.25
C VAL A 587 9.94 9.38 -12.73
N PHE A 588 10.87 9.84 -13.56
CA PHE A 588 11.98 9.07 -14.08
C PHE A 588 13.30 9.64 -13.57
N VAL A 589 14.19 8.78 -13.11
CA VAL A 589 15.53 9.14 -12.63
C VAL A 589 16.56 8.35 -13.43
N PHE A 590 17.46 9.06 -14.10
CA PHE A 590 18.44 8.46 -14.99
C PHE A 590 19.84 8.39 -14.35
N PRO A 591 20.72 7.48 -14.82
CA PRO A 591 22.09 7.33 -14.30
C PRO A 591 22.96 8.58 -14.41
N ASP A 592 22.61 9.53 -15.27
CA ASP A 592 23.32 10.81 -15.41
C ASP A 592 22.88 11.86 -14.36
N GLY A 593 21.94 11.49 -13.49
CA GLY A 593 21.37 12.36 -12.45
C GLY A 593 20.24 13.25 -12.93
N SER A 594 19.81 13.14 -14.21
CA SER A 594 18.64 13.86 -14.69
C SER A 594 17.34 13.25 -14.13
N VAL A 595 16.39 14.13 -13.82
CA VAL A 595 15.06 13.77 -13.32
C VAL A 595 14.03 14.34 -14.29
N GLU A 596 13.24 13.47 -14.90
CA GLU A 596 12.11 13.84 -15.74
C GLU A 596 10.82 13.58 -14.95
N VAL A 597 9.87 14.51 -15.08
CA VAL A 597 8.56 14.39 -14.44
C VAL A 597 7.52 14.73 -15.49
N GLU A 598 6.66 13.78 -15.77
CA GLU A 598 5.59 13.90 -16.75
C GLU A 598 4.23 13.83 -16.04
N LEU A 599 3.28 14.65 -16.48
CA LEU A 599 1.92 14.58 -15.96
C LEU A 599 1.24 13.30 -16.46
N SER A 600 0.80 12.45 -15.53
CA SER A 600 0.07 11.21 -15.83
C SER A 600 -1.44 11.44 -15.77
N ASP A 601 -1.92 12.18 -14.77
CA ASP A 601 -3.32 12.50 -14.56
C ASP A 601 -3.46 13.90 -13.95
N GLU A 602 -4.46 14.67 -14.39
CA GLU A 602 -4.73 16.03 -13.93
C GLU A 602 -5.50 16.05 -12.60
N GLY A 603 -6.12 14.93 -12.23
CA GLY A 603 -7.05 14.85 -11.11
C GLY A 603 -8.39 15.53 -11.42
N ASP A 604 -9.40 15.20 -10.61
CA ASP A 604 -10.77 15.67 -10.84
C ASP A 604 -10.97 17.10 -10.32
N THR A 605 -11.78 17.86 -11.07
CA THR A 605 -12.30 19.16 -10.63
C THR A 605 -13.67 19.02 -9.97
N VAL A 606 -14.13 20.06 -9.25
CA VAL A 606 -15.49 20.11 -8.71
C VAL A 606 -16.53 19.92 -9.82
N ALA A 607 -16.29 20.48 -11.00
CA ALA A 607 -17.13 20.31 -12.18
C ALA A 607 -17.27 18.85 -12.63
N ASP A 608 -16.20 18.05 -12.56
CA ASP A 608 -16.22 16.62 -12.92
C ASP A 608 -17.06 15.81 -11.93
N MET A 609 -16.90 16.10 -10.63
CA MET A 609 -17.69 15.47 -9.56
C MET A 609 -19.18 15.83 -9.65
N LEU A 610 -19.50 17.06 -10.01
CA LEU A 610 -20.88 17.47 -10.25
C LEU A 610 -21.48 16.77 -11.48
N GLN A 611 -20.71 16.60 -12.55
CA GLN A 611 -21.15 15.84 -13.71
C GLN A 611 -21.39 14.36 -13.38
N TYR A 612 -20.55 13.77 -12.53
CA TYR A 612 -20.74 12.40 -12.05
C TYR A 612 -22.10 12.21 -11.38
N VAL A 613 -22.55 13.18 -10.57
CA VAL A 613 -23.89 13.19 -9.95
C VAL A 613 -24.99 13.83 -10.82
N GLN A 614 -24.74 13.93 -12.13
CA GLN A 614 -25.69 14.40 -13.16
C GLN A 614 -26.09 15.89 -13.05
N LEU A 615 -25.22 16.72 -12.48
CA LEU A 615 -25.36 18.17 -12.46
C LEU A 615 -24.46 18.79 -13.54
N ASP A 616 -25.02 19.64 -14.40
CA ASP A 616 -24.28 20.35 -15.44
C ASP A 616 -23.67 21.66 -14.89
N PRO A 617 -22.32 21.76 -14.79
CA PRO A 617 -21.63 22.95 -14.29
C PRO A 617 -21.99 24.22 -15.06
N LYS A 618 -22.24 24.12 -16.37
CA LYS A 618 -22.59 25.28 -17.20
C LYS A 618 -23.95 25.86 -16.85
N THR A 619 -24.90 24.99 -16.54
CA THR A 619 -26.23 25.37 -16.06
C THR A 619 -26.15 25.97 -14.65
N LEU A 620 -25.34 25.38 -13.75
CA LEU A 620 -25.13 25.91 -12.40
C LEU A 620 -24.52 27.32 -12.41
N LEU A 621 -23.50 27.54 -13.22
CA LEU A 621 -22.87 28.85 -13.37
C LEU A 621 -23.85 29.92 -13.89
N THR A 622 -24.76 29.54 -14.79
CA THR A 622 -25.82 30.43 -15.27
C THR A 622 -26.81 30.77 -14.15
N HIS A 623 -27.23 29.78 -13.36
CA HIS A 623 -28.11 30.01 -12.21
C HIS A 623 -27.48 30.92 -11.15
N PHE A 624 -26.20 30.71 -10.84
CA PHE A 624 -25.48 31.56 -9.89
C PHE A 624 -25.37 32.99 -10.42
N ARG A 625 -25.11 33.16 -11.72
CA ARG A 625 -25.08 34.47 -12.38
C ARG A 625 -26.39 35.24 -12.26
N ASP A 626 -27.52 34.55 -12.40
CA ASP A 626 -28.84 35.19 -12.27
C ASP A 626 -29.16 35.55 -10.81
N GLN A 627 -28.69 34.76 -9.84
CA GLN A 627 -28.82 35.07 -8.41
C GLN A 627 -27.99 36.31 -8.04
N VAL A 628 -26.73 36.36 -8.45
CA VAL A 628 -25.82 37.50 -8.15
C VAL A 628 -26.37 38.82 -8.73
N LYS A 629 -26.93 38.80 -9.94
CA LYS A 629 -27.58 39.99 -10.55
C LYS A 629 -28.81 40.49 -9.79
N GLN A 630 -29.48 39.63 -9.03
CA GLN A 630 -30.66 40.00 -8.24
C GLN A 630 -30.28 40.53 -6.85
N THR A 631 -28.99 40.57 -6.51
CA THR A 631 -28.52 41.13 -5.25
C THR A 631 -28.43 42.65 -5.31
N ASP A 632 -28.59 43.32 -4.17
CA ASP A 632 -28.41 44.77 -4.04
C ASP A 632 -26.91 45.17 -3.88
N LEU A 633 -25.98 44.29 -4.29
CA LEU A 633 -24.53 44.52 -4.23
C LEU A 633 -24.04 45.39 -5.41
N ASP A 634 -22.88 46.03 -5.26
CA ASP A 634 -22.29 46.79 -6.37
C ASP A 634 -21.75 45.89 -7.49
N ASP A 635 -21.66 46.44 -8.71
CA ASP A 635 -21.27 45.68 -9.90
C ASP A 635 -19.86 45.07 -9.78
N ALA A 636 -18.97 45.71 -9.02
CA ALA A 636 -17.60 45.24 -8.83
C ALA A 636 -17.56 43.96 -7.97
N LEU A 637 -18.29 43.96 -6.85
CA LEU A 637 -18.39 42.81 -5.95
C LEU A 637 -19.19 41.67 -6.58
N GLN A 638 -20.22 41.99 -7.38
CA GLN A 638 -20.94 40.99 -8.18
C GLN A 638 -19.99 40.26 -9.14
N GLN A 639 -19.14 41.00 -9.85
CA GLN A 639 -18.15 40.40 -10.77
C GLN A 639 -17.14 39.55 -10.01
N GLN A 640 -16.64 40.03 -8.86
CA GLN A 640 -15.72 39.27 -8.01
C GLN A 640 -16.36 37.94 -7.57
N PHE A 641 -17.62 37.92 -7.14
CA PHE A 641 -18.29 36.69 -6.73
C PHE A 641 -18.44 35.68 -7.87
N LEU A 642 -18.64 36.14 -9.10
CA LEU A 642 -18.68 35.25 -10.27
C LEU A 642 -17.31 34.63 -10.56
N GLU A 643 -16.23 35.40 -10.42
CA GLU A 643 -14.87 34.92 -10.61
C GLU A 643 -14.49 33.87 -9.54
N GLU A 644 -14.78 34.13 -8.26
CA GLU A 644 -14.56 33.18 -7.17
C GLU A 644 -15.38 31.88 -7.35
N PHE A 645 -16.65 32.01 -7.75
CA PHE A 645 -17.50 30.83 -7.98
C PHE A 645 -17.04 30.01 -9.18
N GLU A 646 -16.63 30.65 -10.28
CA GLU A 646 -16.12 29.96 -11.45
C GLU A 646 -14.77 29.30 -11.16
N ALA A 647 -13.88 29.98 -10.42
CA ALA A 647 -12.61 29.42 -9.97
C ALA A 647 -12.80 28.19 -9.08
N GLY A 648 -13.71 28.24 -8.10
CA GLY A 648 -14.03 27.08 -7.26
C GLY A 648 -14.72 25.94 -8.02
N LEU A 649 -15.59 26.25 -8.99
CA LEU A 649 -16.31 25.25 -9.78
C LEU A 649 -15.38 24.44 -10.69
N TYR A 650 -14.39 25.08 -11.30
CA TYR A 650 -13.39 24.41 -12.16
C TYR A 650 -12.06 24.18 -11.44
N GLY A 651 -12.02 24.46 -10.14
CA GLY A 651 -10.90 24.21 -9.27
C GLY A 651 -10.76 22.74 -8.92
N TYR A 652 -9.61 22.40 -8.35
CA TYR A 652 -9.34 21.07 -7.83
C TYR A 652 -10.32 20.72 -6.70
N THR A 653 -10.63 19.44 -6.53
CA THR A 653 -11.59 19.02 -5.50
C THR A 653 -11.06 19.17 -4.07
N TYR A 654 -9.74 19.22 -3.90
CA TYR A 654 -9.07 19.32 -2.60
C TYR A 654 -8.84 20.78 -2.17
N LEU A 655 -8.41 20.95 -0.91
CA LEU A 655 -8.30 22.26 -0.28
C LEU A 655 -6.99 22.96 -0.64
N GLU A 656 -6.98 24.29 -0.55
CA GLU A 656 -5.77 25.10 -0.63
C GLU A 656 -5.16 25.27 0.78
N ASP A 657 -3.85 25.54 0.85
CA ASP A 657 -3.15 25.82 2.10
C ASP A 657 -3.55 27.23 2.60
N GLU A 658 -4.04 27.36 3.84
CA GLU A 658 -4.52 28.62 4.43
C GLU A 658 -3.46 29.40 5.23
#